data_AF-A0A387FJF2-F1
#
_entry.id   AF-A0A387FJF2-F1
#
_cell.length_a   1.000
_cell.length_b   1.000
_cell.length_c   1.000
_cell.angle_alpha   90.00
_cell.angle_beta   90.00
_cell.angle_gamma   90.00
#
_symmetry.space_group_name_H-M   'P 1'
#
loop_
_entity.id
_entity.type
_entity.pdbx_description
1 polymer ?
#
loop_
_entity_poly.entity_id
_entity_poly.type
_entity_poly.pdbx_seq_one_letter_code
_entity_poly.pdbx_strand_id
1 'polypeptide(L)'
;MAHDNPGAQPEPTLDVITIGRSSVDLYGQQIGSRLEDIASFAKSVGGCPANIAIGTARLGLKSGLITRVGDEQMGRFIREQAAREGVATAGIATDKERLTALVLLAVEAEGVSPMIFYRSDCADMALDEGDIDENFIKSSRAVLVSGTHFSKPNTEAAQHKAIRIAKANGRKVIFDIDYRPNLWGLAGHAEGFERYVKSDRVSSKMKETLPDCDLIVGTEEEIMITSGADDVLGALKEIRRLSSATIVLKRGAMGCIVYDGPISDDLEAGIVGQGFPIEVFNVLGAGDAFMSGFLRGFLRDEPLKTCATWANACGAFAVSRLLCSPEYPTWAELDFFLKTGSKHRALRKDEAINHIHWATTRRGEIPLLMALAIDHRSQLVSVADELGIAHDRIVAFKRLAVEAAARVSGGRDGYGMLIDERFGRDAFFDAATKNFSWIGRPVELPGSKPLKFEFSQDIGSQLTEWPLNHCIKCLCFYHPDDPAELKAEQQEKLRTLFEAARKVGRELLVEIIAGKNGPLTDDTIPTAMEELYALGIKPDWWKLEPQESTTAWKKIDAVIAKNDPLCRGIVLLGLEAPAEELIRSFEATLAAPSVKGFAVGRTIFSDAARAWMSGGMNDEEAIADMAGRFRQLTQAWLKTRGLE
;
A
#
# COMPACT_ATOMS: atom_id res chain seq x y z
N MET A 1 -14.04 -4.94 -43.18
CA MET A 1 -13.80 -3.49 -43.09
C MET A 1 -14.88 -2.95 -42.18
N ALA A 2 -14.52 -2.65 -40.93
CA ALA A 2 -15.45 -2.07 -39.97
C ALA A 2 -15.74 -0.63 -40.42
N HIS A 3 -17.00 -0.24 -40.36
CA HIS A 3 -17.41 1.14 -40.58
C HIS A 3 -16.89 1.99 -39.42
N ASP A 4 -15.82 2.76 -39.65
CA ASP A 4 -15.46 3.89 -38.81
C ASP A 4 -16.59 4.90 -38.88
N ASN A 5 -17.35 5.02 -37.80
CA ASN A 5 -18.36 6.04 -37.62
C ASN A 5 -17.64 7.34 -37.19
N PRO A 6 -17.52 8.37 -38.04
CA PRO A 6 -16.67 9.54 -37.77
C PRO A 6 -17.14 10.44 -36.61
N GLY A 7 -18.25 10.09 -35.97
CA GLY A 7 -18.84 10.80 -34.83
C GLY A 7 -18.91 10.00 -33.52
N ALA A 8 -18.37 8.77 -33.47
CA ALA A 8 -18.29 8.04 -32.22
C ALA A 8 -17.14 8.61 -31.37
N GLN A 9 -17.47 9.26 -30.26
CA GLN A 9 -16.44 9.68 -29.31
C GLN A 9 -15.67 8.45 -28.82
N PRO A 10 -14.33 8.54 -28.69
CA PRO A 10 -13.54 7.43 -28.18
C PRO A 10 -14.07 7.00 -26.81
N GLU A 11 -14.15 5.68 -26.60
CA GLU A 11 -14.60 5.15 -25.32
C GLU A 11 -13.69 5.65 -24.20
N PRO A 12 -14.26 6.12 -23.07
CA PRO A 12 -13.48 6.51 -21.92
C PRO A 12 -12.58 5.38 -21.40
N THR A 13 -11.31 5.67 -21.19
CA THR A 13 -10.33 4.75 -20.62
C THR A 13 -10.27 4.81 -19.10
N LEU A 14 -10.71 5.93 -18.51
CA LEU A 14 -10.84 6.16 -17.07
C LEU A 14 -12.31 6.19 -16.65
N ASP A 15 -12.59 5.75 -15.43
CA ASP A 15 -13.92 5.84 -14.84
C ASP A 15 -14.15 7.24 -14.24
N VAL A 16 -13.18 7.79 -13.53
CA VAL A 16 -13.31 9.11 -12.87
C VAL A 16 -12.00 9.85 -12.83
N ILE A 17 -12.04 11.16 -13.05
CA ILE A 17 -10.94 12.08 -12.72
C ILE A 17 -11.38 12.96 -11.57
N THR A 18 -10.64 12.94 -10.46
CA THR A 18 -10.85 13.86 -9.34
C THR A 18 -9.99 15.11 -9.53
N ILE A 19 -10.51 16.26 -9.12
CA ILE A 19 -9.84 17.56 -9.31
C ILE A 19 -9.71 18.25 -7.98
N GLY A 20 -8.48 18.54 -7.60
CA GLY A 20 -8.20 19.56 -6.59
C GLY A 20 -7.11 19.18 -5.61
N ARG A 21 -7.45 19.23 -4.31
CA ARG A 21 -6.45 19.23 -3.24
C ARG A 21 -5.61 17.96 -3.19
N SER A 22 -4.33 18.16 -2.94
CA SER A 22 -3.39 17.11 -2.54
C SER A 22 -2.47 17.64 -1.44
N SER A 23 -2.14 16.80 -0.47
CA SER A 23 -1.25 17.14 0.64
C SER A 23 -0.45 15.93 1.11
N VAL A 24 0.57 16.20 1.93
CA VAL A 24 1.14 15.19 2.82
C VAL A 24 0.58 15.42 4.21
N ASP A 25 -0.11 14.41 4.70
CA ASP A 25 -0.69 14.40 6.04
C ASP A 25 0.25 13.67 6.99
N LEU A 26 0.47 14.28 8.15
CA LEU A 26 1.30 13.77 9.23
C LEU A 26 0.40 13.49 10.44
N TYR A 27 0.07 12.22 10.64
CA TYR A 27 -0.81 11.73 11.71
C TYR A 27 0.01 11.41 12.95
N GLY A 28 -0.27 12.09 14.06
CA GLY A 28 0.35 11.81 15.35
C GLY A 28 0.09 10.37 15.79
N GLN A 29 1.15 9.68 16.23
CA GLN A 29 1.07 8.26 16.58
C GLN A 29 0.73 8.03 18.07
N GLN A 30 0.89 9.04 18.92
CA GLN A 30 0.51 9.00 20.34
C GLN A 30 -0.98 9.36 20.51
N ILE A 31 -1.86 8.36 20.38
CA ILE A 31 -3.32 8.53 20.51
C ILE A 31 -3.70 8.99 21.91
N GLY A 32 -4.64 9.92 22.01
CA GLY A 32 -5.08 10.51 23.28
C GLY A 32 -4.21 11.67 23.76
N SER A 33 -3.33 12.19 22.89
CA SER A 33 -2.37 13.24 23.22
C SER A 33 -2.65 14.51 22.44
N ARG A 34 -2.33 15.66 23.04
CA ARG A 34 -2.46 16.96 22.38
C ARG A 34 -1.46 17.07 21.23
N LEU A 35 -1.79 17.85 20.21
CA LEU A 35 -0.92 18.01 19.05
C LEU A 35 0.48 18.52 19.42
N GLU A 36 0.61 19.36 20.45
CA GLU A 36 1.90 19.89 20.95
C GLU A 36 2.80 18.83 21.59
N ASP A 37 2.21 17.73 22.09
CA ASP A 37 2.90 16.66 22.79
C ASP A 37 3.22 15.46 21.87
N ILE A 38 2.79 15.51 20.60
CA ILE A 38 3.08 14.47 19.60
C ILE A 38 4.57 14.48 19.24
N ALA A 39 5.22 13.33 19.42
CA ALA A 39 6.65 13.16 19.15
C ALA A 39 6.93 12.45 17.81
N SER A 40 5.97 11.70 17.27
CA SER A 40 6.16 10.97 16.02
C SER A 40 4.90 10.98 15.15
N PHE A 41 5.12 11.03 13.84
CA PHE A 41 4.07 11.14 12.85
C PHE A 41 4.15 10.03 11.81
N ALA A 42 3.02 9.43 11.51
CA ALA A 42 2.84 8.58 10.34
C ALA A 42 2.52 9.45 9.12
N LYS A 43 3.29 9.27 8.04
CA LYS A 43 3.17 10.04 6.80
C LYS A 43 2.21 9.37 5.81
N SER A 44 1.29 10.14 5.25
CA SER A 44 0.27 9.69 4.29
C SER A 44 0.09 10.71 3.15
N VAL A 45 -0.44 10.26 2.01
CA VAL A 45 -1.09 11.18 1.07
C VAL A 45 -2.40 11.66 1.69
N GLY A 46 -2.72 12.93 1.50
CA GLY A 46 -3.97 13.55 1.92
C GLY A 46 -4.54 14.48 0.86
N GLY A 47 -5.61 15.19 1.23
CA GLY A 47 -6.43 15.99 0.33
C GLY A 47 -7.58 15.19 -0.24
N CYS A 48 -8.80 15.74 -0.14
CA CYS A 48 -10.04 15.02 -0.46
C CYS A 48 -10.03 14.41 -1.88
N PRO A 49 -9.76 15.17 -2.97
CA PRO A 49 -9.69 14.60 -4.31
C PRO A 49 -8.62 13.51 -4.48
N ALA A 50 -7.44 13.68 -3.87
CA ALA A 50 -6.36 12.68 -3.93
C ALA A 50 -6.75 11.39 -3.18
N ASN A 51 -7.37 11.51 -2.01
CA ASN A 51 -7.88 10.37 -1.24
C ASN A 51 -8.94 9.60 -2.01
N ILE A 52 -9.89 10.30 -2.66
CA ILE A 52 -10.94 9.66 -3.47
C ILE A 52 -10.34 8.95 -4.69
N ALA A 53 -9.35 9.55 -5.36
CA ALA A 53 -8.68 8.90 -6.48
C ALA A 53 -8.02 7.58 -6.06
N ILE A 54 -7.30 7.56 -4.93
CA ILE A 54 -6.67 6.35 -4.40
C ILE A 54 -7.74 5.33 -3.96
N GLY A 55 -8.76 5.77 -3.22
CA GLY A 55 -9.83 4.89 -2.75
C GLY A 55 -10.60 4.21 -3.89
N THR A 56 -10.95 4.96 -4.92
CA THR A 56 -11.60 4.41 -6.13
C THR A 56 -10.70 3.43 -6.88
N ALA A 57 -9.39 3.71 -6.99
CA ALA A 57 -8.42 2.81 -7.59
C ALA A 57 -8.32 1.47 -6.85
N ARG A 58 -8.20 1.50 -5.52
CA ARG A 58 -8.19 0.30 -4.65
C ARG A 58 -9.45 -0.54 -4.76
N LEU A 59 -10.57 0.12 -5.01
CA LEU A 59 -11.84 -0.54 -5.24
C LEU A 59 -11.95 -1.08 -6.67
N GLY A 60 -11.02 -0.82 -7.58
CA GLY A 60 -10.99 -1.36 -8.93
C GLY A 60 -11.65 -0.50 -9.99
N LEU A 61 -11.82 0.80 -9.74
CA LEU A 61 -12.07 1.80 -10.78
C LEU A 61 -10.73 2.27 -11.37
N LYS A 62 -10.75 2.72 -12.62
CA LYS A 62 -9.61 3.42 -13.25
C LYS A 62 -9.74 4.91 -12.97
N SER A 63 -9.04 5.40 -11.95
CA SER A 63 -9.11 6.82 -11.55
C SER A 63 -7.94 7.64 -12.08
N GLY A 64 -8.13 8.95 -12.19
CA GLY A 64 -7.07 9.93 -12.43
C GLY A 64 -7.17 11.10 -11.46
N LEU A 65 -6.06 11.83 -11.29
CA LEU A 65 -5.99 13.01 -10.42
C LEU A 65 -5.50 14.23 -11.21
N ILE A 66 -6.24 15.33 -11.13
CA ILE A 66 -5.79 16.66 -11.54
C ILE A 66 -5.47 17.47 -10.28
N THR A 67 -4.20 17.85 -10.14
CA THR A 67 -3.69 18.65 -9.02
C THR A 67 -2.35 19.27 -9.38
N ARG A 68 -1.81 20.12 -8.50
CA ARG A 68 -0.42 20.59 -8.55
C ARG A 68 0.32 20.14 -7.30
N VAL A 69 1.56 19.70 -7.46
CA VAL A 69 2.48 19.36 -6.37
C VAL A 69 3.81 20.11 -6.55
N GLY A 70 4.55 20.35 -5.47
CA GLY A 70 5.83 21.05 -5.56
C GLY A 70 6.93 20.21 -6.24
N ASP A 71 7.95 20.86 -6.79
CA ASP A 71 9.17 20.23 -7.32
C ASP A 71 10.14 19.79 -6.20
N GLU A 72 9.59 19.13 -5.19
CA GLU A 72 10.32 18.65 -4.02
C GLU A 72 9.88 17.22 -3.64
N GLN A 73 10.47 16.69 -2.58
CA GLN A 73 10.37 15.30 -2.18
C GLN A 73 8.94 14.90 -1.81
N MET A 74 8.15 15.78 -1.21
CA MET A 74 6.74 15.53 -0.87
C MET A 74 5.86 15.51 -2.11
N GLY A 75 6.13 16.34 -3.12
CA GLY A 75 5.43 16.31 -4.39
C GLY A 75 5.75 15.07 -5.21
N ARG A 76 7.03 14.67 -5.24
CA ARG A 76 7.43 13.36 -5.79
C ARG A 76 6.78 12.21 -5.03
N PHE A 77 6.71 12.28 -3.71
CA PHE A 77 6.03 11.28 -2.89
C PHE A 77 4.55 11.13 -3.28
N ILE A 78 3.78 12.21 -3.41
CA ILE A 78 2.37 12.14 -3.83
C ILE A 78 2.24 11.51 -5.22
N ARG A 79 3.05 11.95 -6.19
CA ARG A 79 3.04 11.41 -7.56
C ARG A 79 3.38 9.92 -7.59
N GLU A 80 4.42 9.51 -6.88
CA GLU A 80 4.85 8.12 -6.80
C GLU A 80 3.83 7.25 -6.05
N GLN A 81 3.22 7.74 -4.97
CA GLN A 81 2.15 6.99 -4.29
C GLN A 81 0.92 6.86 -5.19
N ALA A 82 0.47 7.92 -5.84
CA ALA A 82 -0.65 7.87 -6.78
C ALA A 82 -0.41 6.81 -7.87
N ALA A 83 0.78 6.79 -8.47
CA ALA A 83 1.13 5.78 -9.47
C ALA A 83 1.13 4.35 -8.91
N ARG A 84 1.66 4.15 -7.69
CA ARG A 84 1.68 2.84 -7.01
C ARG A 84 0.27 2.33 -6.69
N GLU A 85 -0.64 3.24 -6.35
CA GLU A 85 -2.05 2.92 -6.09
C GLU A 85 -2.87 2.73 -7.38
N GLY A 86 -2.26 2.88 -8.56
CA GLY A 86 -2.92 2.70 -9.86
C GLY A 86 -3.68 3.94 -10.37
N VAL A 87 -3.48 5.11 -9.76
CA VAL A 87 -4.09 6.37 -10.19
C VAL A 87 -3.33 6.94 -11.40
N ALA A 88 -4.04 7.35 -12.44
CA ALA A 88 -3.46 8.04 -13.58
C ALA A 88 -2.88 9.41 -13.16
N THR A 89 -1.58 9.59 -13.38
CA THR A 89 -0.82 10.76 -12.87
C THR A 89 -0.57 11.85 -13.91
N ALA A 90 -1.12 11.71 -15.12
CA ALA A 90 -0.94 12.67 -16.22
C ALA A 90 -1.46 14.09 -15.88
N GLY A 91 -2.49 14.19 -15.03
CA GLY A 91 -3.04 15.47 -14.55
C GLY A 91 -2.33 16.05 -13.33
N ILE A 92 -1.28 15.42 -12.81
CA ILE A 92 -0.51 15.95 -11.68
C ILE A 92 0.57 16.87 -12.25
N ALA A 93 0.42 18.18 -12.15
CA ALA A 93 1.44 19.14 -12.58
C ALA A 93 2.49 19.36 -11.48
N THR A 94 3.71 19.73 -11.88
CA THR A 94 4.79 20.10 -10.96
C THR A 94 4.93 21.62 -10.93
N ASP A 95 4.77 22.21 -9.75
CA ASP A 95 5.00 23.63 -9.47
C ASP A 95 6.43 23.82 -8.95
N LYS A 96 7.22 24.67 -9.63
CA LYS A 96 8.62 24.95 -9.27
C LYS A 96 8.77 26.07 -8.24
N GLU A 97 7.70 26.82 -7.99
CA GLU A 97 7.69 27.99 -7.11
C GLU A 97 7.15 27.64 -5.73
N ARG A 98 6.15 26.75 -5.65
CA ARG A 98 5.41 26.45 -4.42
C ARG A 98 5.72 25.07 -3.88
N LEU A 99 5.64 24.96 -2.55
CA LEU A 99 5.77 23.69 -1.85
C LEU A 99 4.45 22.91 -1.88
N THR A 100 4.57 21.59 -1.80
CA THR A 100 3.44 20.70 -1.52
C THR A 100 2.85 21.01 -0.14
N ALA A 101 1.53 21.04 -0.05
CA ALA A 101 0.82 21.29 1.22
C ALA A 101 1.13 20.22 2.27
N LEU A 102 1.26 20.65 3.54
CA LEU A 102 1.33 19.74 4.69
C LEU A 102 0.12 19.92 5.61
N VAL A 103 -0.26 18.84 6.29
CA VAL A 103 -1.24 18.88 7.38
C VAL A 103 -0.68 18.14 8.57
N LEU A 104 -0.68 18.77 9.75
CA LEU A 104 -0.36 18.12 11.03
C LEU A 104 -1.65 17.76 11.75
N LEU A 105 -1.78 16.54 12.24
CA LEU A 105 -3.00 16.04 12.85
C LEU A 105 -2.72 15.20 14.09
N ALA A 106 -3.61 15.23 15.08
CA ALA A 106 -3.63 14.31 16.21
C ALA A 106 -5.03 13.76 16.45
N VAL A 107 -5.12 12.63 17.15
CA VAL A 107 -6.39 12.11 17.69
C VAL A 107 -6.32 12.31 19.20
N GLU A 108 -6.94 13.39 19.67
CA GLU A 108 -6.95 13.75 21.10
C GLU A 108 -8.01 12.97 21.87
N ALA A 109 -9.19 12.79 21.27
CA ALA A 109 -10.28 12.00 21.81
C ALA A 109 -11.21 11.54 20.68
N GLU A 110 -12.16 10.66 20.98
CA GLU A 110 -13.18 10.27 20.01
C GLU A 110 -13.95 11.51 19.51
N GLY A 111 -13.97 11.71 18.19
CA GLY A 111 -14.59 12.87 17.56
C GLY A 111 -13.81 14.18 17.70
N VAL A 112 -12.61 14.18 18.31
CA VAL A 112 -11.77 15.38 18.46
C VAL A 112 -10.40 15.12 17.83
N SER A 113 -10.13 15.80 16.71
CA SER A 113 -8.88 15.65 15.98
C SER A 113 -8.34 17.00 15.54
N PRO A 114 -7.55 17.71 16.38
CA PRO A 114 -6.96 18.97 15.97
C PRO A 114 -6.12 18.75 14.72
N MET A 115 -6.23 19.70 13.80
CA MET A 115 -5.41 19.70 12.60
C MET A 115 -4.99 21.11 12.22
N ILE A 116 -3.78 21.23 11.70
CA ILE A 116 -3.20 22.48 11.23
C ILE A 116 -2.84 22.32 9.76
N PHE A 117 -3.41 23.18 8.93
CA PHE A 117 -3.13 23.26 7.51
C PHE A 117 -1.95 24.21 7.24
N TYR A 118 -0.81 23.67 6.82
CA TYR A 118 0.33 24.44 6.32
C TYR A 118 0.13 24.72 4.82
N ARG A 119 -0.74 25.70 4.52
CA ARG A 119 -1.35 25.87 3.19
C ARG A 119 -1.45 27.32 2.68
N SER A 120 -0.63 28.24 3.19
CA SER A 120 -0.75 29.67 2.84
C SER A 120 -0.39 29.99 1.37
N ASP A 121 0.58 29.29 0.78
CA ASP A 121 1.00 29.40 -0.64
C ASP A 121 1.51 28.04 -1.15
N CYS A 122 0.59 27.07 -1.23
CA CYS A 122 0.92 25.69 -1.61
C CYS A 122 0.50 25.40 -3.07
N ALA A 123 1.20 24.43 -3.67
CA ALA A 123 1.08 24.12 -5.10
C ALA A 123 -0.37 23.81 -5.52
N ASP A 124 -1.11 22.99 -4.76
CA ASP A 124 -2.46 22.56 -5.13
C ASP A 124 -3.49 23.71 -5.15
N MET A 125 -3.27 24.76 -4.37
CA MET A 125 -4.09 25.98 -4.38
C MET A 125 -3.72 26.95 -5.52
N ALA A 126 -2.63 26.69 -6.25
CA ALA A 126 -2.25 27.43 -7.44
C ALA A 126 -2.83 26.83 -8.74
N LEU A 127 -3.50 25.67 -8.68
CA LEU A 127 -4.18 25.06 -9.82
C LEU A 127 -5.04 26.08 -10.57
N ASP A 128 -4.97 26.10 -11.89
CA ASP A 128 -5.69 27.03 -12.75
C ASP A 128 -6.22 26.35 -14.02
N GLU A 129 -6.86 27.13 -14.90
CA GLU A 129 -7.42 26.62 -16.15
C GLU A 129 -6.37 25.98 -17.09
N GLY A 130 -5.10 26.36 -16.99
CA GLY A 130 -4.00 25.82 -17.78
C GLY A 130 -3.69 24.36 -17.46
N ASP A 131 -3.99 23.89 -16.25
CA ASP A 131 -3.79 22.48 -15.86
C ASP A 131 -4.90 21.55 -16.36
N ILE A 132 -6.01 22.11 -16.86
CA ILE A 132 -7.14 21.34 -17.35
C ILE A 132 -6.91 20.99 -18.82
N ASP A 133 -6.28 19.83 -19.06
CA ASP A 133 -6.17 19.25 -20.39
C ASP A 133 -7.49 18.65 -20.85
N GLU A 134 -7.97 19.10 -22.02
CA GLU A 134 -9.27 18.70 -22.55
C GLU A 134 -9.32 17.20 -22.90
N ASN A 135 -8.24 16.64 -23.44
CA ASN A 135 -8.20 15.23 -23.82
C ASN A 135 -8.21 14.32 -22.60
N PHE A 136 -7.54 14.72 -21.52
CA PHE A 136 -7.57 13.99 -20.26
C PHE A 136 -8.99 13.96 -19.68
N ILE A 137 -9.70 15.10 -19.64
CA ILE A 137 -11.11 15.11 -19.22
C ILE A 137 -11.98 14.23 -20.12
N LYS A 138 -11.78 14.27 -21.43
CA LYS A 138 -12.51 13.40 -22.38
C LYS A 138 -12.26 11.92 -22.14
N SER A 139 -11.10 11.55 -21.60
CA SER A 139 -10.74 10.15 -21.34
C SER A 139 -11.48 9.52 -20.16
N SER A 140 -12.19 10.31 -19.33
CA SER A 140 -12.97 9.79 -18.20
C SER A 140 -14.47 9.71 -18.47
N ARG A 141 -15.16 8.81 -17.78
CA ARG A 141 -16.64 8.77 -17.75
C ARG A 141 -17.23 9.88 -16.89
N ALA A 142 -16.50 10.31 -15.86
CA ALA A 142 -16.92 11.35 -14.94
C ALA A 142 -15.75 12.24 -14.50
N VAL A 143 -16.08 13.46 -14.06
CA VAL A 143 -15.19 14.34 -13.31
C VAL A 143 -15.78 14.59 -11.93
N LEU A 144 -14.92 14.58 -10.90
CA LEU A 144 -15.29 14.95 -9.53
C LEU A 144 -14.64 16.28 -9.19
N VAL A 145 -15.47 17.27 -8.86
CA VAL A 145 -15.07 18.57 -8.34
C VAL A 145 -15.32 18.65 -6.83
N SER A 146 -14.50 19.43 -6.12
CA SER A 146 -14.56 19.58 -4.67
C SER A 146 -14.98 21.00 -4.28
N GLY A 147 -15.82 21.12 -3.25
CA GLY A 147 -16.35 22.44 -2.86
C GLY A 147 -15.29 23.37 -2.32
N THR A 148 -14.30 22.86 -1.58
CA THR A 148 -13.18 23.68 -1.10
C THR A 148 -12.41 24.37 -2.23
N HIS A 149 -12.30 23.78 -3.42
CA HIS A 149 -11.60 24.40 -4.56
C HIS A 149 -12.40 25.50 -5.28
N PHE A 150 -13.61 25.84 -4.83
CA PHE A 150 -14.27 27.09 -5.22
C PHE A 150 -13.88 28.29 -4.34
N SER A 151 -12.96 28.12 -3.37
CA SER A 151 -12.55 29.17 -2.44
C SER A 151 -11.61 30.24 -3.03
N LYS A 152 -10.95 29.95 -4.15
CA LYS A 152 -10.03 30.87 -4.85
C LYS A 152 -10.43 31.02 -6.31
N PRO A 153 -10.28 32.22 -6.91
CA PRO A 153 -10.69 32.47 -8.29
C PRO A 153 -10.02 31.54 -9.32
N ASN A 154 -8.74 31.21 -9.15
CA ASN A 154 -7.99 30.36 -10.09
C ASN A 154 -8.46 28.90 -10.04
N THR A 155 -8.60 28.32 -8.86
CA THR A 155 -9.06 26.93 -8.69
C THR A 155 -10.54 26.81 -9.07
N GLU A 156 -11.35 27.82 -8.78
CA GLU A 156 -12.75 27.93 -9.23
C GLU A 156 -12.85 27.89 -10.76
N ALA A 157 -12.07 28.73 -11.45
CA ALA A 157 -12.05 28.77 -12.91
C ALA A 157 -11.64 27.42 -13.52
N ALA A 158 -10.64 26.74 -12.92
CA ALA A 158 -10.21 25.41 -13.32
C ALA A 158 -11.35 24.38 -13.22
N GLN A 159 -12.08 24.35 -12.10
CA GLN A 159 -13.23 23.44 -11.93
C GLN A 159 -14.34 23.74 -12.95
N HIS A 160 -14.67 25.01 -13.18
CA HIS A 160 -15.66 25.37 -14.20
C HIS A 160 -15.22 24.97 -15.62
N LYS A 161 -13.93 25.10 -15.96
CA LYS A 161 -13.41 24.63 -17.25
C LYS A 161 -13.59 23.12 -17.39
N ALA A 162 -13.25 22.34 -16.36
CA ALA A 162 -13.43 20.89 -16.36
C ALA A 162 -14.91 20.49 -16.49
N ILE A 163 -15.82 21.15 -15.78
CA ILE A 163 -17.27 20.94 -15.88
C ILE A 163 -17.77 21.22 -17.30
N ARG A 164 -17.39 22.36 -17.90
CA ARG A 164 -17.77 22.70 -19.27
C ARG A 164 -17.33 21.63 -20.27
N ILE A 165 -16.09 21.16 -20.16
CA ILE A 165 -15.54 20.12 -21.04
C ILE A 165 -16.28 18.78 -20.82
N ALA A 166 -16.48 18.38 -19.56
CA ALA A 166 -17.19 17.15 -19.21
C ALA A 166 -18.60 17.14 -19.83
N LYS A 167 -19.38 18.20 -19.61
CA LYS A 167 -20.75 18.34 -20.16
C LYS A 167 -20.77 18.34 -21.69
N ALA A 168 -19.85 19.07 -22.32
CA ALA A 168 -19.76 19.12 -23.79
C ALA A 168 -19.46 17.75 -24.42
N ASN A 169 -18.97 16.79 -23.64
CA ASN A 169 -18.62 15.44 -24.08
C ASN A 169 -19.48 14.35 -23.42
N GLY A 170 -20.62 14.72 -22.82
CA GLY A 170 -21.55 13.78 -22.19
C GLY A 170 -20.94 13.00 -21.02
N ARG A 171 -19.98 13.58 -20.30
CA ARG A 171 -19.37 12.99 -19.10
C ARG A 171 -20.14 13.44 -17.87
N LYS A 172 -20.23 12.55 -16.87
CA LYS A 172 -20.92 12.85 -15.60
C LYS A 172 -20.12 13.88 -14.79
N VAL A 173 -20.80 14.79 -14.10
CA VAL A 173 -20.22 15.74 -13.15
C VAL A 173 -20.62 15.35 -11.73
N ILE A 174 -19.64 15.03 -10.91
CA ILE A 174 -19.83 14.67 -9.50
C ILE A 174 -19.35 15.84 -8.65
N PHE A 175 -20.16 16.24 -7.69
CA PHE A 175 -19.82 17.27 -6.74
C PHE A 175 -19.72 16.70 -5.33
N ASP A 176 -18.49 16.60 -4.83
CA ASP A 176 -18.25 16.45 -3.39
C ASP A 176 -18.24 17.84 -2.75
N ILE A 177 -19.18 18.10 -1.86
CA ILE A 177 -19.31 19.42 -1.26
C ILE A 177 -18.05 19.78 -0.46
N ASP A 178 -17.37 18.80 0.16
CA ASP A 178 -16.07 18.94 0.84
C ASP A 178 -15.85 20.35 1.44
N TYR A 179 -16.70 20.73 2.40
CA TYR A 179 -16.68 22.08 2.97
C TYR A 179 -15.70 22.17 4.14
N ARG A 180 -14.81 23.16 4.11
CA ARG A 180 -13.84 23.44 5.18
C ARG A 180 -13.81 24.95 5.47
N PRO A 181 -14.45 25.44 6.55
CA PRO A 181 -14.47 26.86 6.91
C PRO A 181 -13.09 27.51 6.92
N ASN A 182 -12.08 26.83 7.49
CA ASN A 182 -10.70 27.29 7.55
C ASN A 182 -10.13 27.62 6.15
N LEU A 183 -10.34 26.72 5.17
CA LEU A 183 -9.82 26.87 3.82
C LEU A 183 -10.59 27.91 2.99
N TRP A 184 -11.81 28.25 3.42
CA TRP A 184 -12.59 29.38 2.89
C TRP A 184 -12.25 30.72 3.55
N GLY A 185 -11.33 30.73 4.52
CA GLY A 185 -10.93 31.93 5.27
C GLY A 185 -11.97 32.38 6.30
N LEU A 186 -12.82 31.46 6.78
CA LEU A 186 -13.88 31.73 7.75
C LEU A 186 -13.53 31.30 9.19
N ALA A 187 -12.37 30.67 9.37
CA ALA A 187 -11.87 30.17 10.65
C ALA A 187 -10.34 30.37 10.72
N GLY A 188 -9.79 30.53 11.92
CA GLY A 188 -8.36 30.73 12.18
C GLY A 188 -7.54 29.44 12.06
N HIS A 189 -6.20 29.55 12.08
CA HIS A 189 -5.29 28.42 11.83
C HIS A 189 -5.45 27.22 12.78
N ALA A 190 -5.85 27.45 14.03
CA ALA A 190 -6.08 26.38 15.02
C ALA A 190 -7.41 25.63 14.78
N GLU A 191 -8.33 26.20 14.00
CA GLU A 191 -9.69 25.72 13.81
C GLU A 191 -9.80 24.83 12.55
N GLY A 192 -8.73 24.08 12.22
CA GLY A 192 -8.72 23.20 11.04
C GLY A 192 -9.72 22.06 11.11
N PHE A 193 -10.14 21.67 12.31
CA PHE A 193 -11.16 20.63 12.53
C PHE A 193 -12.61 21.17 12.46
N GLU A 194 -12.81 22.49 12.47
CA GLU A 194 -14.13 23.11 12.41
C GLU A 194 -14.88 22.68 11.13
N ARG A 195 -16.14 22.29 11.30
CA ARG A 195 -16.94 21.67 10.22
C ARG A 195 -17.99 22.61 9.64
N TYR A 196 -18.40 23.62 10.40
CA TYR A 196 -19.47 24.52 9.94
C TYR A 196 -19.30 25.96 10.41
N VAL A 197 -19.28 26.88 9.45
CA VAL A 197 -19.47 28.31 9.66
C VAL A 197 -20.40 28.78 8.54
N LYS A 198 -21.53 29.40 8.89
CA LYS A 198 -22.49 29.91 7.89
C LYS A 198 -21.85 31.04 7.07
N SER A 199 -22.08 31.05 5.76
CA SER A 199 -21.60 32.13 4.89
C SER A 199 -22.37 32.20 3.57
N ASP A 200 -23.11 33.29 3.37
CA ASP A 200 -23.87 33.53 2.13
C ASP A 200 -22.96 33.57 0.89
N ARG A 201 -21.70 34.01 1.05
CA ARG A 201 -20.69 33.99 -0.01
C ARG A 201 -20.39 32.57 -0.47
N VAL A 202 -20.19 31.66 0.48
CA VAL A 202 -19.93 30.24 0.18
C VAL A 202 -21.17 29.60 -0.43
N SER A 203 -22.36 29.81 0.16
CA SER A 203 -23.61 29.27 -0.38
C SER A 203 -23.85 29.71 -1.81
N SER A 204 -23.67 31.01 -2.10
CA SER A 204 -23.86 31.55 -3.45
C SER A 204 -22.93 30.86 -4.46
N LYS A 205 -21.65 30.69 -4.10
CA LYS A 205 -20.67 30.02 -4.97
C LYS A 205 -20.97 28.55 -5.20
N MET A 206 -21.33 27.81 -4.15
CA MET A 206 -21.65 26.39 -4.30
C MET A 206 -22.93 26.16 -5.12
N LYS A 207 -23.93 27.07 -5.02
CA LYS A 207 -25.16 27.01 -5.83
C LYS A 207 -24.93 27.11 -7.32
N GLU A 208 -23.92 27.88 -7.76
CA GLU A 208 -23.60 28.07 -9.18
C GLU A 208 -23.28 26.74 -9.88
N THR A 209 -22.74 25.75 -9.16
CA THR A 209 -22.34 24.44 -9.68
C THR A 209 -23.50 23.44 -9.74
N LEU A 210 -24.54 23.58 -8.92
CA LEU A 210 -25.60 22.58 -8.76
C LEU A 210 -26.33 22.16 -10.05
N PRO A 211 -26.69 23.08 -10.97
CA PRO A 211 -27.40 22.73 -12.20
C PRO A 211 -26.58 21.86 -13.16
N ASP A 212 -25.27 21.82 -12.97
CA ASP A 212 -24.34 21.10 -13.84
C ASP A 212 -24.03 19.68 -13.35
N CYS A 213 -24.47 19.31 -12.14
CA CYS A 213 -24.14 18.04 -11.50
C CYS A 213 -25.10 16.90 -11.86
N ASP A 214 -24.54 15.69 -11.93
CA ASP A 214 -25.27 14.42 -11.98
C ASP A 214 -25.34 13.73 -10.61
N LEU A 215 -24.36 14.00 -9.74
CA LEU A 215 -24.29 13.48 -8.37
C LEU A 215 -23.80 14.57 -7.41
N ILE A 216 -24.51 14.76 -6.30
CA ILE A 216 -24.14 15.69 -5.22
C ILE A 216 -24.07 14.91 -3.91
N VAL A 217 -22.96 15.01 -3.18
CA VAL A 217 -22.76 14.27 -1.93
C VAL A 217 -22.30 15.22 -0.83
N GLY A 218 -22.94 15.14 0.34
CA GLY A 218 -22.65 16.00 1.49
C GLY A 218 -23.13 15.44 2.81
N THR A 219 -22.51 15.86 3.92
CA THR A 219 -23.10 15.74 5.26
C THR A 219 -24.28 16.69 5.45
N GLU A 220 -24.95 16.59 6.58
CA GLU A 220 -26.02 17.52 6.98
C GLU A 220 -25.54 18.99 6.97
N GLU A 221 -24.35 19.26 7.51
CA GLU A 221 -23.73 20.59 7.50
C GLU A 221 -23.36 21.05 6.09
N GLU A 222 -22.84 20.14 5.27
CA GLU A 222 -22.38 20.40 3.90
C GLU A 222 -23.57 20.76 2.98
N ILE A 223 -24.72 20.09 3.10
CA ILE A 223 -25.91 20.46 2.32
C ILE A 223 -26.50 21.81 2.78
N MET A 224 -26.42 22.12 4.07
CA MET A 224 -26.90 23.40 4.61
C MET A 224 -26.06 24.55 4.11
N ILE A 225 -24.72 24.45 4.16
CA ILE A 225 -23.86 25.52 3.63
C ILE A 225 -24.04 25.69 2.11
N THR A 226 -24.19 24.59 1.37
CA THR A 226 -24.39 24.60 -0.09
C THR A 226 -25.70 25.29 -0.49
N SER A 227 -26.78 25.05 0.27
CA SER A 227 -28.08 25.64 0.00
C SER A 227 -28.29 27.02 0.64
N GLY A 228 -27.53 27.36 1.68
CA GLY A 228 -27.76 28.52 2.54
C GLY A 228 -29.01 28.40 3.43
N ALA A 229 -29.67 27.24 3.45
CA ALA A 229 -30.80 26.98 4.33
C ALA A 229 -30.34 26.69 5.77
N ASP A 230 -31.25 26.87 6.72
CA ASP A 230 -30.99 26.71 8.16
C ASP A 230 -31.32 25.30 8.68
N ASP A 231 -31.91 24.45 7.86
CA ASP A 231 -32.26 23.07 8.19
C ASP A 231 -32.03 22.10 7.01
N VAL A 232 -31.84 20.82 7.34
CA VAL A 232 -31.51 19.74 6.39
C VAL A 232 -32.58 19.56 5.31
N LEU A 233 -33.87 19.59 5.68
CA LEU A 233 -34.96 19.34 4.74
C LEU A 233 -35.11 20.51 3.75
N GLY A 234 -35.09 21.74 4.27
CA GLY A 234 -35.07 22.96 3.47
C GLY A 234 -33.87 23.00 2.53
N ALA A 235 -32.69 22.58 3.01
CA ALA A 235 -31.47 22.47 2.22
C ALA A 235 -31.63 21.51 1.04
N LEU A 236 -32.12 20.28 1.29
CA LEU A 236 -32.35 19.28 0.24
C LEU A 236 -33.35 19.77 -0.81
N LYS A 237 -34.44 20.40 -0.38
CA LYS A 237 -35.46 20.96 -1.28
C LYS A 237 -34.90 22.10 -2.15
N GLU A 238 -34.09 22.97 -1.58
CA GLU A 238 -33.45 24.06 -2.33
C GLU A 238 -32.42 23.51 -3.33
N ILE A 239 -31.61 22.51 -2.95
CA ILE A 239 -30.69 21.84 -3.88
C ILE A 239 -31.48 21.19 -5.03
N ARG A 240 -32.56 20.46 -4.71
CA ARG A 240 -33.42 19.82 -5.72
C ARG A 240 -34.11 20.83 -6.65
N ARG A 241 -34.44 22.03 -6.17
CA ARG A 241 -34.99 23.11 -7.01
C ARG A 241 -34.00 23.56 -8.09
N LEU A 242 -32.70 23.45 -7.81
CA LEU A 242 -31.62 23.91 -8.68
C LEU A 242 -30.99 22.77 -9.50
N SER A 243 -31.17 21.50 -9.10
CA SER A 243 -30.48 20.36 -9.70
C SER A 243 -31.35 19.11 -9.83
N SER A 244 -31.20 18.41 -10.95
CA SER A 244 -31.75 17.07 -11.16
C SER A 244 -30.84 15.94 -10.69
N ALA A 245 -29.66 16.23 -10.15
CA ALA A 245 -28.68 15.23 -9.69
C ALA A 245 -29.27 14.23 -8.69
N THR A 246 -28.67 13.03 -8.62
CA THR A 246 -28.83 12.19 -7.43
C THR A 246 -28.19 12.90 -6.24
N ILE A 247 -28.91 13.01 -5.11
CA ILE A 247 -28.40 13.65 -3.89
C ILE A 247 -28.12 12.56 -2.85
N VAL A 248 -26.93 12.56 -2.25
CA VAL A 248 -26.56 11.63 -1.19
C VAL A 248 -26.26 12.41 0.09
N LEU A 249 -27.11 12.20 1.10
CA LEU A 249 -26.96 12.78 2.43
C LEU A 249 -26.21 11.79 3.34
N LYS A 250 -24.99 12.13 3.74
CA LYS A 250 -24.19 11.40 4.73
C LYS A 250 -24.67 11.77 6.15
N ARG A 251 -24.90 10.77 7.00
CA ARG A 251 -25.43 10.93 8.38
C ARG A 251 -24.55 10.25 9.42
N GLY A 252 -23.22 10.30 9.21
CA GLY A 252 -22.24 9.70 10.10
C GLY A 252 -22.52 8.22 10.37
N ALA A 253 -22.59 7.84 11.65
CA ALA A 253 -22.84 6.46 12.08
C ALA A 253 -24.22 5.92 11.65
N MET A 254 -25.19 6.78 11.33
CA MET A 254 -26.50 6.37 10.84
C MET A 254 -26.47 5.90 9.36
N GLY A 255 -25.33 6.06 8.68
CA GLY A 255 -25.17 5.71 7.27
C GLY A 255 -25.49 6.88 6.35
N CYS A 256 -26.33 6.64 5.34
CA CYS A 256 -26.68 7.68 4.36
C CYS A 256 -28.09 7.49 3.80
N ILE A 257 -28.61 8.54 3.16
CA ILE A 257 -29.87 8.50 2.41
C ILE A 257 -29.61 9.01 1.00
N VAL A 258 -30.09 8.27 -0.01
CA VAL A 258 -29.95 8.62 -1.42
C VAL A 258 -31.30 9.05 -1.99
N TYR A 259 -31.32 10.19 -2.68
CA TYR A 259 -32.51 10.77 -3.31
C TYR A 259 -32.28 10.94 -4.81
N ASP A 260 -32.96 10.13 -5.62
CA ASP A 260 -32.89 10.16 -7.09
C ASP A 260 -34.10 10.87 -7.74
N GLY A 261 -34.83 11.64 -6.93
CA GLY A 261 -36.06 12.29 -7.37
C GLY A 261 -36.52 13.37 -6.39
N PRO A 262 -37.83 13.69 -6.36
CA PRO A 262 -38.40 14.69 -5.47
C PRO A 262 -38.05 14.43 -4.00
N ILE A 263 -37.88 15.51 -3.24
CA ILE A 263 -37.63 15.46 -1.79
C ILE A 263 -38.96 15.51 -1.06
N SER A 264 -39.32 14.41 -0.38
CA SER A 264 -40.49 14.29 0.48
C SER A 264 -40.34 15.13 1.76
N ASP A 265 -41.44 15.36 2.48
CA ASP A 265 -41.39 15.91 3.85
C ASP A 265 -40.83 14.91 4.88
N ASP A 266 -40.78 13.62 4.52
CA ASP A 266 -40.11 12.57 5.28
C ASP A 266 -38.71 12.31 4.71
N LEU A 267 -37.68 12.61 5.49
CA LEU A 267 -36.27 12.37 5.11
C LEU A 267 -36.01 10.87 4.85
N GLU A 268 -36.65 9.97 5.60
CA GLU A 268 -36.42 8.53 5.47
C GLU A 268 -37.10 7.92 4.23
N ALA A 269 -37.88 8.70 3.48
CA ALA A 269 -38.51 8.25 2.25
C ALA A 269 -37.51 8.01 1.09
N GLY A 270 -36.26 8.44 1.24
CA GLY A 270 -35.17 8.12 0.31
C GLY A 270 -34.68 6.67 0.43
N ILE A 271 -33.67 6.32 -0.36
CA ILE A 271 -33.04 5.00 -0.27
C ILE A 271 -32.06 5.02 0.90
N VAL A 272 -32.44 4.39 2.01
CA VAL A 272 -31.62 4.33 3.22
C VAL A 272 -30.51 3.28 3.07
N GLY A 273 -29.26 3.74 3.14
CA GLY A 273 -28.08 2.93 3.34
C GLY A 273 -27.75 2.84 4.82
N GLN A 274 -27.76 1.64 5.38
CA GLN A 274 -27.47 1.41 6.79
C GLN A 274 -25.97 1.57 7.09
N GLY A 275 -25.66 2.21 8.22
CA GLY A 275 -24.29 2.24 8.76
C GLY A 275 -23.85 0.88 9.30
N PHE A 276 -22.55 0.76 9.60
CA PHE A 276 -21.97 -0.43 10.22
C PHE A 276 -21.58 -0.13 11.68
N PRO A 277 -21.85 -1.03 12.64
CA PRO A 277 -21.59 -0.79 14.06
C PRO A 277 -20.10 -0.95 14.39
N ILE A 278 -19.29 0.03 14.01
CA ILE A 278 -17.83 0.04 14.14
C ILE A 278 -17.38 1.06 15.20
N GLU A 279 -16.24 0.78 15.85
CA GLU A 279 -15.58 1.70 16.78
C GLU A 279 -14.89 2.82 15.99
N VAL A 280 -15.17 4.07 16.37
CA VAL A 280 -14.54 5.26 15.77
C VAL A 280 -13.18 5.49 16.43
N PHE A 281 -12.13 5.33 15.62
CA PHE A 281 -10.75 5.56 16.02
C PHE A 281 -10.21 6.89 15.50
N ASN A 282 -10.50 7.23 14.24
CA ASN A 282 -10.21 8.53 13.63
C ASN A 282 -11.35 8.90 12.68
N VAL A 283 -11.90 10.11 12.73
CA VAL A 283 -13.03 10.49 11.86
C VAL A 283 -12.59 11.01 10.48
N LEU A 284 -11.28 11.20 10.27
CA LEU A 284 -10.74 11.80 9.07
C LEU A 284 -10.76 10.83 7.89
N GLY A 285 -11.03 11.36 6.69
CA GLY A 285 -11.08 10.57 5.46
C GLY A 285 -12.32 9.67 5.31
N ALA A 286 -13.23 9.63 6.28
CA ALA A 286 -14.46 8.83 6.19
C ALA A 286 -15.34 9.25 5.00
N GLY A 287 -15.46 10.55 4.75
CA GLY A 287 -16.20 11.09 3.60
C GLY A 287 -15.58 10.70 2.25
N ASP A 288 -14.25 10.77 2.14
CA ASP A 288 -13.52 10.44 0.92
C ASP A 288 -13.61 8.92 0.62
N ALA A 289 -13.52 8.07 1.66
CA ALA A 289 -13.73 6.63 1.54
C ALA A 289 -15.18 6.29 1.16
N PHE A 290 -16.15 6.97 1.78
CA PHE A 290 -17.56 6.85 1.45
C PHE A 290 -17.79 7.19 -0.02
N MET A 291 -17.27 8.32 -0.49
CA MET A 291 -17.38 8.73 -1.89
C MET A 291 -16.77 7.67 -2.81
N SER A 292 -15.60 7.13 -2.45
CA SER A 292 -14.95 6.07 -3.23
C SER A 292 -15.83 4.82 -3.38
N GLY A 293 -16.44 4.37 -2.28
CA GLY A 293 -17.38 3.25 -2.26
C GLY A 293 -18.63 3.52 -3.08
N PHE A 294 -19.20 4.73 -2.97
CA PHE A 294 -20.39 5.11 -3.73
C PHE A 294 -20.11 5.13 -5.24
N LEU A 295 -19.00 5.77 -5.65
CA LEU A 295 -18.60 5.88 -7.05
C LEU A 295 -18.31 4.54 -7.70
N ARG A 296 -17.78 3.58 -6.93
CA ARG A 296 -17.59 2.21 -7.41
C ARG A 296 -18.86 1.64 -8.02
N GLY A 297 -20.00 1.79 -7.34
CA GLY A 297 -21.28 1.26 -7.79
C GLY A 297 -21.94 2.18 -8.80
N PHE A 298 -21.92 3.49 -8.53
CA PHE A 298 -22.58 4.50 -9.36
C PHE A 298 -22.02 4.59 -10.79
N LEU A 299 -20.69 4.42 -10.96
CA LEU A 299 -20.04 4.44 -12.28
C LEU A 299 -20.10 3.09 -13.01
N ARG A 300 -20.65 2.06 -12.35
CA ARG A 300 -20.95 0.74 -12.91
C ARG A 300 -22.46 0.50 -13.03
N ASP A 301 -23.25 1.56 -12.86
CA ASP A 301 -24.71 1.55 -12.95
C ASP A 301 -25.37 0.49 -12.04
N GLU A 302 -24.78 0.25 -10.87
CA GLU A 302 -25.36 -0.64 -9.86
C GLU A 302 -26.54 0.02 -9.13
N PRO A 303 -27.43 -0.78 -8.51
CA PRO A 303 -28.54 -0.23 -7.74
C PRO A 303 -28.04 0.75 -6.65
N LEU A 304 -28.68 1.92 -6.53
CA LEU A 304 -28.27 2.96 -5.57
C LEU A 304 -28.18 2.47 -4.12
N LYS A 305 -28.99 1.48 -3.75
CA LYS A 305 -28.91 0.80 -2.44
C LYS A 305 -27.58 0.06 -2.26
N THR A 306 -27.09 -0.61 -3.30
CA THR A 306 -25.77 -1.25 -3.31
C THR A 306 -24.66 -0.21 -3.23
N CYS A 307 -24.76 0.88 -3.99
CA CYS A 307 -23.82 2.01 -3.91
C CYS A 307 -23.71 2.54 -2.47
N ALA A 308 -24.86 2.71 -1.80
CA ALA A 308 -24.93 3.15 -0.41
C ALA A 308 -24.30 2.14 0.57
N THR A 309 -24.51 0.84 0.37
CA THR A 309 -23.85 -0.21 1.18
C THR A 309 -22.33 -0.14 1.04
N TRP A 310 -21.82 -0.01 -0.19
CA TRP A 310 -20.38 0.09 -0.44
C TRP A 310 -19.79 1.34 0.20
N ALA A 311 -20.46 2.48 0.02
CA ALA A 311 -20.08 3.76 0.60
C ALA A 311 -19.98 3.70 2.13
N ASN A 312 -21.02 3.22 2.80
CA ASN A 312 -21.03 3.10 4.27
C ASN A 312 -19.96 2.14 4.78
N ALA A 313 -19.72 1.02 4.10
CA ALA A 313 -18.69 0.07 4.50
C ALA A 313 -17.29 0.67 4.36
N CYS A 314 -16.99 1.37 3.25
CA CYS A 314 -15.72 2.08 3.09
C CYS A 314 -15.52 3.18 4.15
N GLY A 315 -16.57 3.96 4.45
CA GLY A 315 -16.54 4.92 5.55
C GLY A 315 -16.24 4.26 6.91
N ALA A 316 -16.83 3.10 7.17
CA ALA A 316 -16.60 2.33 8.39
C ALA A 316 -15.15 1.84 8.52
N PHE A 317 -14.52 1.41 7.42
CA PHE A 317 -13.09 1.06 7.39
C PHE A 317 -12.21 2.25 7.74
N ALA A 318 -12.43 3.39 7.07
CA ALA A 318 -11.65 4.61 7.29
C ALA A 318 -11.71 5.04 8.75
N VAL A 319 -12.89 4.99 9.39
CA VAL A 319 -12.98 5.44 10.78
C VAL A 319 -12.35 4.48 11.80
N SER A 320 -12.13 3.22 11.43
CA SER A 320 -11.60 2.22 12.35
C SER A 320 -10.07 2.17 12.41
N ARG A 321 -9.38 2.94 11.56
CA ARG A 321 -7.91 2.96 11.39
C ARG A 321 -7.35 4.38 11.48
N LEU A 322 -6.02 4.52 11.55
CA LEU A 322 -5.39 5.80 11.87
C LEU A 322 -5.32 6.75 10.66
N LEU A 323 -4.89 6.25 9.51
CA LEU A 323 -4.61 7.09 8.33
C LEU A 323 -5.82 7.18 7.41
N CYS A 324 -5.76 8.08 6.41
CA CYS A 324 -6.80 8.20 5.39
C CYS A 324 -6.62 7.17 4.26
N SER A 325 -6.25 7.62 3.06
CA SER A 325 -6.19 6.77 1.86
C SER A 325 -5.35 5.49 2.01
N PRO A 326 -4.26 5.43 2.81
CA PRO A 326 -3.54 4.18 3.04
C PRO A 326 -4.38 3.08 3.70
N GLU A 327 -5.45 3.43 4.41
CA GLU A 327 -6.27 2.52 5.22
C GLU A 327 -7.60 2.16 4.57
N TYR A 328 -7.90 2.74 3.40
CA TYR A 328 -9.10 2.43 2.64
C TYR A 328 -9.05 0.99 2.14
N PRO A 329 -10.21 0.30 2.14
CA PRO A 329 -10.22 -1.10 1.78
C PRO A 329 -9.96 -1.28 0.29
N THR A 330 -9.21 -2.32 -0.06
CA THR A 330 -9.22 -2.85 -1.43
C THR A 330 -10.54 -3.56 -1.70
N TRP A 331 -10.85 -3.84 -2.96
CA TRP A 331 -12.04 -4.62 -3.27
C TRP A 331 -12.05 -5.99 -2.57
N ALA A 332 -10.91 -6.68 -2.52
CA ALA A 332 -10.79 -7.98 -1.88
C ALA A 332 -11.11 -7.90 -0.37
N GLU A 333 -10.64 -6.84 0.30
CA GLU A 333 -10.91 -6.59 1.71
C GLU A 333 -12.38 -6.25 1.98
N LEU A 334 -12.96 -5.35 1.15
CA LEU A 334 -14.35 -4.94 1.27
C LEU A 334 -15.31 -6.12 1.02
N ASP A 335 -15.08 -6.89 -0.03
CA ASP A 335 -15.87 -8.06 -0.40
C ASP A 335 -15.81 -9.15 0.69
N PHE A 336 -14.62 -9.39 1.25
CA PHE A 336 -14.46 -10.29 2.40
C PHE A 336 -15.30 -9.81 3.59
N PHE A 337 -15.14 -8.55 4.02
CA PHE A 337 -15.89 -8.00 5.14
C PHE A 337 -17.41 -8.06 4.95
N LEU A 338 -17.92 -7.74 3.77
CA LEU A 338 -19.35 -7.79 3.49
C LEU A 338 -19.91 -9.22 3.47
N LYS A 339 -19.10 -10.21 3.08
CA LYS A 339 -19.50 -11.63 3.06
C LYS A 339 -19.42 -12.31 4.42
N THR A 340 -18.37 -12.01 5.20
CA THR A 340 -18.06 -12.73 6.44
C THR A 340 -18.38 -11.95 7.70
N GLY A 341 -18.52 -10.63 7.60
CA GLY A 341 -18.53 -9.72 8.74
C GLY A 341 -17.19 -9.68 9.48
N SER A 342 -17.19 -9.01 10.62
CA SER A 342 -16.12 -9.05 11.61
C SER A 342 -16.70 -9.32 12.99
N LYS A 343 -15.95 -10.04 13.83
CA LYS A 343 -16.28 -10.20 15.26
C LYS A 343 -15.88 -8.97 16.08
N HIS A 344 -15.11 -8.05 15.50
CA HIS A 344 -14.59 -6.86 16.16
C HIS A 344 -15.31 -5.61 15.64
N ARG A 345 -15.73 -4.73 16.56
CA ARG A 345 -16.13 -3.37 16.19
C ARG A 345 -14.92 -2.51 15.80
N ALA A 346 -13.76 -2.78 16.39
CA ALA A 346 -12.49 -2.20 15.96
C ALA A 346 -11.89 -3.07 14.84
N LEU A 347 -12.17 -2.76 13.57
CA LEU A 347 -11.73 -3.55 12.43
C LEU A 347 -10.20 -3.67 12.37
N ARG A 348 -9.46 -2.68 12.89
CA ARG A 348 -7.99 -2.74 13.06
C ARG A 348 -7.49 -3.88 13.97
N LYS A 349 -8.38 -4.57 14.70
CA LYS A 349 -8.06 -5.72 15.56
C LYS A 349 -8.44 -7.07 14.92
N ASP A 350 -9.09 -7.08 13.76
CA ASP A 350 -9.46 -8.31 13.05
C ASP A 350 -8.28 -8.83 12.20
N GLU A 351 -7.63 -9.90 12.62
CA GLU A 351 -6.42 -10.40 11.95
C GLU A 351 -6.65 -10.77 10.48
N ALA A 352 -7.82 -11.32 10.14
CA ALA A 352 -8.11 -11.75 8.77
C ALA A 352 -8.25 -10.55 7.83
N ILE A 353 -9.02 -9.55 8.26
CA ILE A 353 -9.21 -8.31 7.51
C ILE A 353 -7.87 -7.58 7.34
N ASN A 354 -7.10 -7.43 8.42
CA ASN A 354 -5.82 -6.71 8.36
C ASN A 354 -4.75 -7.48 7.56
N HIS A 355 -4.81 -8.81 7.50
CA HIS A 355 -3.95 -9.59 6.60
C HIS A 355 -4.29 -9.32 5.13
N ILE A 356 -5.58 -9.33 4.76
CA ILE A 356 -6.00 -9.01 3.39
C ILE A 356 -5.61 -7.58 3.04
N HIS A 357 -5.82 -6.62 3.95
CA HIS A 357 -5.37 -5.25 3.78
C HIS A 357 -3.88 -5.19 3.44
N TRP A 358 -3.04 -5.71 4.35
CA TRP A 358 -1.59 -5.74 4.17
C TRP A 358 -1.19 -6.39 2.84
N ALA A 359 -1.72 -7.57 2.53
CA ALA A 359 -1.29 -8.32 1.38
C ALA A 359 -1.73 -7.68 0.04
N THR A 360 -2.78 -6.87 0.06
CA THR A 360 -3.30 -6.16 -1.12
C THR A 360 -2.85 -4.71 -1.23
N THR A 361 -2.20 -4.14 -0.20
CA THR A 361 -1.65 -2.77 -0.21
C THR A 361 -0.13 -2.69 -0.02
N ARG A 362 0.54 -3.82 0.25
CA ARG A 362 2.01 -3.90 0.32
C ARG A 362 2.67 -3.46 -0.99
N ARG A 363 3.94 -3.05 -0.89
CA ARG A 363 4.65 -2.33 -1.95
C ARG A 363 5.11 -3.26 -3.07
N GLY A 364 4.69 -2.95 -4.29
CA GLY A 364 5.21 -3.54 -5.52
C GLY A 364 4.85 -5.01 -5.71
N GLU A 365 4.77 -5.42 -6.98
CA GLU A 365 4.68 -6.83 -7.33
C GLU A 365 6.07 -7.40 -7.56
N ILE A 366 6.29 -8.63 -7.10
CA ILE A 366 7.55 -9.37 -7.26
C ILE A 366 7.18 -10.74 -7.81
N PRO A 367 6.86 -10.85 -9.11
CA PRO A 367 6.39 -12.10 -9.71
C PRO A 367 7.50 -13.16 -9.82
N LEU A 368 8.76 -12.72 -9.73
CA LEU A 368 9.98 -13.50 -9.86
C LEU A 368 11.01 -12.94 -8.87
N LEU A 369 11.78 -13.79 -8.19
CA LEU A 369 12.82 -13.34 -7.26
C LEU A 369 14.07 -14.22 -7.30
N MET A 370 15.12 -13.75 -7.95
CA MET A 370 16.45 -14.36 -7.96
C MET A 370 17.40 -13.49 -7.13
N ALA A 371 17.73 -13.93 -5.92
CA ALA A 371 18.52 -13.16 -4.98
C ALA A 371 19.88 -13.81 -4.70
N LEU A 372 20.92 -12.96 -4.67
CA LEU A 372 22.24 -13.34 -4.15
C LEU A 372 22.24 -13.13 -2.63
N ALA A 373 22.51 -14.19 -1.88
CA ALA A 373 22.50 -14.16 -0.43
C ALA A 373 23.92 -14.07 0.14
N ILE A 374 24.23 -12.94 0.78
CA ILE A 374 25.50 -12.67 1.46
C ILE A 374 25.30 -12.37 2.95
N ASP A 375 24.23 -12.91 3.56
CA ASP A 375 23.89 -12.78 4.99
C ASP A 375 24.62 -13.79 5.92
N HIS A 376 25.62 -14.49 5.38
CA HIS A 376 26.31 -15.62 6.00
C HIS A 376 27.45 -15.17 6.92
N ARG A 377 27.08 -14.65 8.10
CA ARG A 377 28.01 -14.12 9.12
C ARG A 377 29.05 -15.15 9.55
N SER A 378 28.62 -16.29 10.11
CA SER A 378 29.52 -17.28 10.73
C SER A 378 30.52 -17.90 9.74
N GLN A 379 30.10 -18.13 8.50
CA GLN A 379 30.99 -18.71 7.48
C GLN A 379 32.07 -17.72 7.03
N LEU A 380 31.72 -16.45 6.81
CA LEU A 380 32.70 -15.42 6.45
C LEU A 380 33.66 -15.11 7.60
N VAL A 381 33.19 -15.15 8.85
CA VAL A 381 34.05 -15.06 10.04
C VAL A 381 35.00 -16.24 10.13
N SER A 382 34.53 -17.48 9.92
CA SER A 382 35.39 -18.68 9.90
C SER A 382 36.51 -18.55 8.87
N VAL A 383 36.19 -18.11 7.65
CA VAL A 383 37.19 -17.90 6.60
C VAL A 383 38.20 -16.83 7.01
N ALA A 384 37.76 -15.71 7.58
CA ALA A 384 38.65 -14.65 8.04
C ALA A 384 39.58 -15.12 9.18
N ASP A 385 39.03 -15.85 10.15
CA ASP A 385 39.77 -16.40 11.29
C ASP A 385 40.80 -17.45 10.84
N GLU A 386 40.42 -18.37 9.95
CA GLU A 386 41.31 -19.38 9.37
C GLU A 386 42.49 -18.76 8.59
N LEU A 387 42.24 -17.62 7.93
CA LEU A 387 43.27 -16.88 7.17
C LEU A 387 44.06 -15.89 8.04
N GLY A 388 43.67 -15.70 9.31
CA GLY A 388 44.30 -14.75 10.23
C GLY A 388 44.16 -13.29 9.81
N ILE A 389 43.07 -12.92 9.12
CA ILE A 389 42.80 -11.56 8.65
C ILE A 389 41.75 -10.85 9.51
N ALA A 390 41.75 -9.52 9.47
CA ALA A 390 40.76 -8.72 10.18
C ALA A 390 39.35 -8.86 9.55
N HIS A 391 38.32 -8.77 10.39
CA HIS A 391 36.91 -8.92 9.97
C HIS A 391 36.39 -7.74 9.13
N ASP A 392 37.12 -6.62 9.06
CA ASP A 392 36.81 -5.49 8.16
C ASP A 392 36.82 -5.90 6.68
N ARG A 393 37.66 -6.89 6.31
CA ARG A 393 37.67 -7.50 4.98
C ARG A 393 36.32 -8.13 4.61
N ILE A 394 35.52 -8.57 5.58
CA ILE A 394 34.17 -9.10 5.35
C ILE A 394 33.25 -7.99 4.83
N VAL A 395 33.37 -6.78 5.38
CA VAL A 395 32.58 -5.60 4.96
C VAL A 395 32.90 -5.27 3.50
N ALA A 396 34.19 -5.18 3.15
CA ALA A 396 34.62 -4.93 1.79
C ALA A 396 34.14 -6.02 0.80
N PHE A 397 34.27 -7.30 1.16
CA PHE A 397 33.82 -8.41 0.32
C PHE A 397 32.32 -8.37 0.01
N LYS A 398 31.49 -7.97 0.99
CA LYS A 398 30.04 -7.84 0.79
C LYS A 398 29.65 -6.78 -0.24
N ARG A 399 30.44 -5.70 -0.34
CA ARG A 399 30.24 -4.66 -1.36
C ARG A 399 30.55 -5.21 -2.76
N LEU A 400 31.57 -6.06 -2.89
CA LEU A 400 31.86 -6.78 -4.14
C LEU A 400 30.71 -7.71 -4.55
N ALA A 401 30.08 -8.39 -3.59
CA ALA A 401 28.90 -9.22 -3.87
C ALA A 401 27.70 -8.40 -4.38
N VAL A 402 27.48 -7.20 -3.84
CA VAL A 402 26.45 -6.27 -4.34
C VAL A 402 26.72 -5.88 -5.80
N GLU A 403 27.98 -5.55 -6.13
CA GLU A 403 28.36 -5.20 -7.50
C GLU A 403 28.21 -6.40 -8.46
N ALA A 404 28.58 -7.60 -8.01
CA ALA A 404 28.38 -8.83 -8.78
C ALA A 404 26.89 -9.08 -9.10
N ALA A 405 26.00 -8.93 -8.11
CA ALA A 405 24.57 -9.07 -8.32
C ALA A 405 24.01 -7.97 -9.25
N ALA A 406 24.46 -6.73 -9.08
CA ALA A 406 24.04 -5.61 -9.93
C ALA A 406 24.46 -5.80 -11.40
N ARG A 407 25.66 -6.33 -11.63
CA ARG A 407 26.17 -6.67 -12.96
C ARG A 407 25.31 -7.73 -13.65
N VAL A 408 24.77 -8.69 -12.90
CA VAL A 408 23.88 -9.72 -13.44
C VAL A 408 22.48 -9.17 -13.67
N SER A 409 21.92 -8.40 -12.72
CA SER A 409 20.58 -7.84 -12.84
C SER A 409 20.49 -6.86 -14.01
N GLY A 410 21.53 -6.04 -14.23
CA GLY A 410 21.51 -4.98 -15.24
C GLY A 410 20.35 -3.99 -15.05
N GLY A 411 19.91 -3.80 -13.80
CA GLY A 411 18.76 -2.96 -13.45
C GLY A 411 17.39 -3.55 -13.77
N ARG A 412 17.32 -4.81 -14.25
CA ARG A 412 16.05 -5.51 -14.50
C ARG A 412 15.37 -5.91 -13.19
N ASP A 413 14.06 -5.97 -13.23
CA ASP A 413 13.25 -6.47 -12.12
C ASP A 413 13.46 -7.97 -11.86
N GLY A 414 13.04 -8.41 -10.68
CA GLY A 414 13.09 -9.81 -10.27
C GLY A 414 14.44 -10.25 -9.73
N TYR A 415 15.34 -9.31 -9.46
CA TYR A 415 16.62 -9.53 -8.79
C TYR A 415 16.64 -8.89 -7.41
N GLY A 416 17.32 -9.53 -6.46
CA GLY A 416 17.42 -9.04 -5.11
C GLY A 416 18.68 -9.47 -4.37
N MET A 417 18.76 -9.10 -3.09
CA MET A 417 19.89 -9.39 -2.22
C MET A 417 19.43 -9.80 -0.82
N LEU A 418 20.10 -10.76 -0.20
CA LEU A 418 20.03 -10.99 1.25
C LEU A 418 21.33 -10.51 1.88
N ILE A 419 21.27 -9.56 2.82
CA ILE A 419 22.45 -8.93 3.43
C ILE A 419 22.21 -8.83 4.94
N ASP A 420 23.20 -9.16 5.78
CA ASP A 420 23.11 -8.98 7.23
C ASP A 420 23.50 -7.59 7.72
N GLU A 421 23.02 -7.24 8.90
CA GLU A 421 23.26 -5.94 9.54
C GLU A 421 24.68 -5.82 10.13
N ARG A 422 25.27 -6.90 10.64
CA ARG A 422 26.55 -6.89 11.36
C ARG A 422 27.71 -6.41 10.49
N PHE A 423 27.77 -6.87 9.25
CA PHE A 423 28.86 -6.57 8.32
C PHE A 423 28.39 -5.93 7.00
N GLY A 424 27.08 -5.80 6.80
CA GLY A 424 26.49 -5.37 5.53
C GLY A 424 26.04 -3.92 5.45
N ARG A 425 26.34 -3.07 6.45
CA ARG A 425 25.91 -1.66 6.46
C ARG A 425 26.23 -0.94 5.15
N ASP A 426 27.48 -0.96 4.72
CA ASP A 426 27.92 -0.29 3.48
C ASP A 426 27.34 -0.97 2.23
N ALA A 427 27.20 -2.30 2.27
CA ALA A 427 26.55 -3.05 1.21
C ALA A 427 25.07 -2.67 1.04
N PHE A 428 24.35 -2.27 2.11
CA PHE A 428 23.01 -1.72 1.97
C PHE A 428 22.99 -0.36 1.27
N PHE A 429 23.95 0.52 1.56
CA PHE A 429 24.06 1.81 0.90
C PHE A 429 24.36 1.63 -0.59
N ASP A 430 25.27 0.73 -0.92
CA ASP A 430 25.56 0.39 -2.31
C ASP A 430 24.30 -0.20 -2.98
N ALA A 431 23.63 -1.19 -2.35
CA ALA A 431 22.45 -1.85 -2.91
C ALA A 431 21.27 -0.90 -3.16
N ALA A 432 21.09 0.12 -2.32
CA ALA A 432 20.06 1.15 -2.49
C ALA A 432 20.21 1.95 -3.79
N THR A 433 21.39 1.96 -4.41
CA THR A 433 21.67 2.65 -5.68
C THR A 433 21.53 1.76 -6.92
N LYS A 434 21.34 0.44 -6.75
CA LYS A 434 21.43 -0.55 -7.85
C LYS A 434 20.08 -1.04 -8.38
N ASN A 435 18.98 -0.40 -7.97
CA ASN A 435 17.61 -0.70 -8.42
C ASN A 435 17.19 -2.17 -8.24
N PHE A 436 17.56 -2.81 -7.12
CA PHE A 436 17.06 -4.14 -6.81
C PHE A 436 15.57 -4.09 -6.43
N SER A 437 14.78 -5.06 -6.94
CA SER A 437 13.35 -5.17 -6.60
C SER A 437 13.12 -5.63 -5.17
N TRP A 438 14.13 -6.26 -4.54
CA TRP A 438 13.99 -6.84 -3.21
C TRP A 438 15.32 -6.87 -2.43
N ILE A 439 15.26 -6.48 -1.16
CA ILE A 439 16.37 -6.60 -0.21
C ILE A 439 15.85 -7.26 1.06
N GLY A 440 16.39 -8.42 1.41
CA GLY A 440 16.10 -9.10 2.66
C GLY A 440 17.20 -8.91 3.71
N ARG A 441 16.80 -8.88 4.98
CA ARG A 441 17.68 -8.71 6.14
C ARG A 441 17.39 -9.77 7.20
N PRO A 442 18.36 -10.62 7.60
CA PRO A 442 18.16 -11.60 8.66
C PRO A 442 17.97 -10.93 10.02
N VAL A 443 17.14 -11.51 10.87
CA VAL A 443 17.01 -11.11 12.29
C VAL A 443 17.49 -12.20 13.24
N GLU A 444 17.56 -13.45 12.78
CA GLU A 444 17.98 -14.56 13.62
C GLU A 444 19.46 -14.52 13.96
N LEU A 445 19.79 -15.01 15.15
CA LEU A 445 21.13 -15.38 15.56
C LEU A 445 21.54 -16.66 14.80
N PRO A 446 22.64 -16.65 14.03
CA PRO A 446 23.07 -17.81 13.26
C PRO A 446 23.17 -19.08 14.11
N GLY A 447 22.50 -20.15 13.69
CA GLY A 447 22.59 -21.46 14.34
C GLY A 447 21.75 -21.64 15.61
N SER A 448 20.99 -20.63 16.06
CA SER A 448 20.22 -20.73 17.30
C SER A 448 19.06 -21.73 17.20
N LYS A 449 18.99 -22.68 18.15
CA LYS A 449 17.85 -23.56 18.42
C LYS A 449 17.77 -23.77 19.95
N PRO A 450 16.77 -23.23 20.68
CA PRO A 450 15.64 -22.42 20.20
C PRO A 450 16.03 -21.14 19.46
N LEU A 451 15.11 -20.62 18.65
CA LEU A 451 15.29 -19.41 17.84
C LEU A 451 15.57 -18.18 18.73
N LYS A 452 16.67 -17.49 18.45
CA LYS A 452 17.03 -16.21 19.09
C LYS A 452 17.27 -15.14 18.02
N PHE A 453 17.04 -13.88 18.35
CA PHE A 453 17.42 -12.76 17.49
C PHE A 453 18.84 -12.28 17.81
N GLU A 454 19.59 -11.81 16.81
CA GLU A 454 21.01 -11.49 16.96
C GLU A 454 21.26 -10.23 17.79
N PHE A 455 20.53 -9.13 17.51
CA PHE A 455 20.85 -7.81 18.06
C PHE A 455 19.97 -7.42 19.25
N SER A 456 18.66 -7.57 19.12
CA SER A 456 17.69 -7.23 20.15
C SER A 456 16.59 -8.29 20.22
N GLN A 457 16.16 -8.63 21.43
CA GLN A 457 14.93 -9.42 21.60
C GLN A 457 13.67 -8.54 21.51
N ASP A 458 13.80 -7.22 21.69
CA ASP A 458 12.79 -6.23 21.31
C ASP A 458 12.93 -5.92 19.81
N ILE A 459 12.33 -6.77 18.99
CA ILE A 459 12.43 -6.67 17.54
C ILE A 459 11.58 -5.52 16.98
N GLY A 460 10.49 -5.14 17.67
CA GLY A 460 9.59 -4.09 17.23
C GLY A 460 10.30 -2.75 17.10
N SER A 461 11.09 -2.38 18.11
CA SER A 461 11.87 -1.13 18.12
C SER A 461 12.94 -1.11 17.03
N GLN A 462 13.69 -2.21 16.86
CA GLN A 462 14.74 -2.30 15.84
C GLN A 462 14.20 -2.12 14.41
N LEU A 463 13.05 -2.75 14.11
CA LEU A 463 12.50 -2.72 12.76
C LEU A 463 12.04 -1.32 12.32
N THR A 464 11.79 -0.39 13.25
CA THR A 464 11.36 0.97 12.90
C THR A 464 12.42 1.76 12.12
N GLU A 465 13.71 1.45 12.32
CA GLU A 465 14.85 2.10 11.64
C GLU A 465 15.06 1.57 10.21
N TRP A 466 14.46 0.43 9.88
CA TRP A 466 14.66 -0.20 8.57
C TRP A 466 13.85 0.50 7.48
N PRO A 467 14.40 0.64 6.25
CA PRO A 467 13.63 1.09 5.10
C PRO A 467 12.38 0.25 4.86
N LEU A 468 11.26 0.88 4.49
CA LEU A 468 9.97 0.21 4.29
C LEU A 468 9.96 -0.84 3.17
N ASN A 469 10.89 -0.76 2.22
CA ASN A 469 11.04 -1.70 1.11
C ASN A 469 12.00 -2.87 1.45
N HIS A 470 12.47 -2.98 2.67
CA HIS A 470 13.29 -4.12 3.10
C HIS A 470 12.42 -5.20 3.73
N CYS A 471 12.70 -6.45 3.35
CA CYS A 471 12.04 -7.63 3.85
C CYS A 471 12.80 -8.20 5.05
N ILE A 472 12.08 -8.56 6.10
CA ILE A 472 12.60 -9.30 7.25
C ILE A 472 12.79 -10.74 6.81
N LYS A 473 13.97 -11.30 7.05
CA LYS A 473 14.24 -12.72 6.90
C LYS A 473 14.45 -13.33 8.28
N CYS A 474 13.82 -14.46 8.56
CA CYS A 474 14.04 -15.20 9.79
C CYS A 474 14.16 -16.69 9.50
N LEU A 475 15.34 -17.25 9.79
CA LEU A 475 15.58 -18.69 9.70
C LEU A 475 15.25 -19.38 11.02
N CYS A 476 14.44 -20.43 10.94
CA CYS A 476 14.10 -21.30 12.05
C CYS A 476 14.42 -22.77 11.72
N PHE A 477 15.15 -23.44 12.61
CA PHE A 477 15.42 -24.87 12.53
C PHE A 477 14.22 -25.63 13.09
N TYR A 478 13.23 -25.87 12.23
CA TYR A 478 11.92 -26.39 12.63
C TYR A 478 11.62 -27.73 11.98
N HIS A 479 11.37 -28.76 12.78
CA HIS A 479 10.89 -30.06 12.33
C HIS A 479 9.56 -30.41 13.03
N PRO A 480 8.55 -30.96 12.34
CA PRO A 480 7.28 -31.35 12.97
C PRO A 480 7.44 -32.35 14.14
N ASP A 481 8.47 -33.18 14.08
CA ASP A 481 8.83 -34.16 15.12
C ASP A 481 9.73 -33.60 16.24
N ASP A 482 10.05 -32.30 16.21
CA ASP A 482 10.79 -31.67 17.33
C ASP A 482 9.98 -31.81 18.64
N PRO A 483 10.66 -31.86 19.81
CA PRO A 483 9.99 -31.89 21.11
C PRO A 483 8.96 -30.77 21.26
N ALA A 484 7.81 -31.08 21.86
CA ALA A 484 6.68 -30.15 21.94
C ALA A 484 7.04 -28.79 22.58
N GLU A 485 7.86 -28.80 23.64
CA GLU A 485 8.34 -27.57 24.30
C GLU A 485 9.19 -26.71 23.35
N LEU A 486 10.07 -27.34 22.58
CA LEU A 486 10.90 -26.65 21.59
C LEU A 486 10.05 -26.07 20.45
N LYS A 487 9.05 -26.83 19.96
CA LYS A 487 8.12 -26.33 18.94
C LYS A 487 7.35 -25.12 19.45
N ALA A 488 6.83 -25.17 20.68
CA ALA A 488 6.11 -24.06 21.28
C ALA A 488 6.97 -22.79 21.40
N GLU A 489 8.21 -22.91 21.88
CA GLU A 489 9.13 -21.77 22.01
C GLU A 489 9.47 -21.15 20.63
N GLN A 490 9.73 -21.97 19.61
CA GLN A 490 10.00 -21.48 18.26
C GLN A 490 8.77 -20.83 17.62
N GLN A 491 7.59 -21.43 17.79
CA GLN A 491 6.31 -20.92 17.30
C GLN A 491 5.95 -19.57 17.92
N GLU A 492 6.09 -19.42 19.24
CA GLU A 492 5.87 -18.16 19.95
C GLU A 492 6.81 -17.07 19.43
N LYS A 493 8.09 -17.40 19.26
CA LYS A 493 9.09 -16.46 18.74
C LYS A 493 8.78 -15.98 17.32
N LEU A 494 8.37 -16.89 16.44
CA LEU A 494 7.94 -16.54 15.07
C LEU A 494 6.65 -15.73 15.07
N ARG A 495 5.69 -16.03 15.95
CA ARG A 495 4.46 -15.25 16.11
C ARG A 495 4.76 -13.82 16.55
N THR A 496 5.62 -13.62 17.54
CA THR A 496 6.07 -12.29 17.97
C THR A 496 6.71 -11.51 16.81
N LEU A 497 7.55 -12.17 16.00
CA LEU A 497 8.16 -11.54 14.84
C LEU A 497 7.14 -11.12 13.79
N PHE A 498 6.17 -11.99 13.50
CA PHE A 498 5.10 -11.71 12.54
C PHE A 498 4.27 -10.50 12.97
N GLU A 499 3.86 -10.44 14.24
CA GLU A 499 3.11 -9.30 14.78
C GLU A 499 3.91 -8.00 14.68
N ALA A 500 5.19 -8.03 15.04
CA ALA A 500 6.07 -6.87 14.90
C ALA A 500 6.18 -6.43 13.43
N ALA A 501 6.40 -7.38 12.50
CA ALA A 501 6.48 -7.11 11.07
C ALA A 501 5.20 -6.46 10.53
N ARG A 502 4.02 -6.96 10.91
CA ARG A 502 2.73 -6.35 10.53
C ARG A 502 2.59 -4.95 11.14
N LYS A 503 2.90 -4.79 12.43
CA LYS A 503 2.74 -3.51 13.14
C LYS A 503 3.60 -2.39 12.56
N VAL A 504 4.82 -2.71 12.14
CA VAL A 504 5.72 -1.75 11.50
C VAL A 504 5.52 -1.70 9.98
N GLY A 505 4.73 -2.59 9.37
CA GLY A 505 4.48 -2.57 7.92
C GLY A 505 5.71 -3.00 7.10
N ARG A 506 6.34 -4.11 7.49
CA ARG A 506 7.47 -4.75 6.79
C ARG A 506 7.06 -6.14 6.31
N GLU A 507 7.58 -6.52 5.15
CA GLU A 507 7.42 -7.89 4.66
C GLU A 507 8.19 -8.88 5.51
N LEU A 508 7.67 -10.10 5.63
CA LEU A 508 8.31 -11.19 6.35
C LEU A 508 8.54 -12.39 5.43
N LEU A 509 9.78 -12.86 5.40
CA LEU A 509 10.22 -14.11 4.84
C LEU A 509 10.60 -15.05 6.00
N VAL A 510 9.88 -16.17 6.10
CA VAL A 510 10.21 -17.25 7.05
C VAL A 510 10.96 -18.34 6.32
N GLU A 511 12.18 -18.62 6.78
CA GLU A 511 13.02 -19.71 6.28
C GLU A 511 12.93 -20.91 7.22
N ILE A 512 12.51 -22.06 6.69
CA ILE A 512 12.40 -23.31 7.45
C ILE A 512 13.48 -24.28 6.98
N ILE A 513 14.28 -24.76 7.94
CA ILE A 513 15.25 -25.84 7.73
C ILE A 513 14.89 -27.00 8.65
N ALA A 514 14.29 -28.03 8.06
CA ALA A 514 13.89 -29.26 8.73
C ALA A 514 14.96 -30.35 8.57
N GLY A 515 15.64 -30.43 7.41
CA GLY A 515 16.54 -31.53 7.05
C GLY A 515 17.77 -31.69 7.94
N LYS A 516 18.17 -30.63 8.67
CA LYS A 516 19.23 -30.71 9.68
C LYS A 516 18.82 -31.38 10.99
N ASN A 517 17.52 -31.61 11.19
CA ASN A 517 16.94 -32.08 12.45
C ASN A 517 16.17 -33.41 12.31
N GLY A 518 16.07 -33.94 11.11
CA GLY A 518 15.34 -35.17 10.83
C GLY A 518 15.30 -35.48 9.34
N PRO A 519 14.90 -36.70 8.96
CA PRO A 519 14.70 -37.05 7.56
C PRO A 519 13.55 -36.24 6.96
N LEU A 520 13.72 -35.76 5.74
CA LEU A 520 12.65 -35.13 4.98
C LEU A 520 11.77 -36.21 4.34
N THR A 521 10.48 -36.11 4.59
CA THR A 521 9.43 -36.87 3.89
C THR A 521 8.58 -35.90 3.07
N ASP A 522 7.72 -36.44 2.21
CA ASP A 522 6.77 -35.63 1.43
C ASP A 522 5.83 -34.77 2.29
N ASP A 523 5.68 -35.09 3.58
CA ASP A 523 4.78 -34.41 4.52
C ASP A 523 5.48 -33.49 5.52
N THR A 524 6.81 -33.53 5.61
CA THR A 524 7.57 -32.80 6.65
C THR A 524 7.38 -31.29 6.54
N ILE A 525 7.65 -30.68 5.37
CA ILE A 525 7.49 -29.25 5.16
C ILE A 525 6.01 -28.81 5.13
N PRO A 526 5.09 -29.50 4.42
CA PRO A 526 3.66 -29.19 4.49
C PRO A 526 3.13 -29.13 5.93
N THR A 527 3.49 -30.10 6.77
CA THR A 527 3.04 -30.15 8.18
C THR A 527 3.58 -28.97 8.98
N ALA A 528 4.88 -28.66 8.84
CA ALA A 528 5.46 -27.49 9.51
C ALA A 528 4.76 -26.19 9.11
N MET A 529 4.43 -26.02 7.83
CA MET A 529 3.69 -24.85 7.34
C MET A 529 2.25 -24.82 7.87
N GLU A 530 1.54 -25.95 7.92
CA GLU A 530 0.19 -26.02 8.50
C GLU A 530 0.20 -25.65 9.99
N GLU A 531 1.17 -26.14 10.77
CA GLU A 531 1.33 -25.79 12.18
C GLU A 531 1.54 -24.27 12.38
N LEU A 532 2.35 -23.61 11.53
CA LEU A 532 2.58 -22.17 11.61
C LEU A 532 1.36 -21.34 11.13
N TYR A 533 0.70 -21.76 10.06
CA TYR A 533 -0.52 -21.11 9.58
C TYR A 533 -1.67 -21.20 10.60
N ALA A 534 -1.76 -22.32 11.34
CA ALA A 534 -2.75 -22.49 12.41
C ALA A 534 -2.59 -21.47 13.55
N LEU A 535 -1.39 -20.89 13.71
CA LEU A 535 -1.10 -19.80 14.66
C LEU A 535 -1.32 -18.40 14.06
N GLY A 536 -1.84 -18.32 12.84
CA GLY A 536 -2.04 -17.07 12.12
C GLY A 536 -0.75 -16.47 11.54
N ILE A 537 0.37 -17.19 11.57
CA ILE A 537 1.64 -16.73 10.98
C ILE A 537 1.53 -16.85 9.46
N LYS A 538 1.34 -15.71 8.79
CA LYS A 538 1.17 -15.62 7.33
C LYS A 538 2.28 -14.80 6.70
N PRO A 539 3.49 -15.36 6.53
CA PRO A 539 4.61 -14.61 5.97
C PRO A 539 4.33 -14.27 4.50
N ASP A 540 4.89 -13.16 4.03
CA ASP A 540 4.79 -12.78 2.61
C ASP A 540 5.56 -13.77 1.74
N TRP A 541 6.67 -14.31 2.26
CA TRP A 541 7.51 -15.28 1.57
C TRP A 541 7.83 -16.47 2.45
N TRP A 542 7.90 -17.64 1.83
CA TRP A 542 8.56 -18.80 2.40
C TRP A 542 9.93 -18.98 1.76
N LYS A 543 10.92 -19.41 2.56
CA LYS A 543 12.21 -19.88 2.04
C LYS A 543 12.44 -21.31 2.49
N LEU A 544 12.45 -22.24 1.55
CA LEU A 544 12.34 -23.67 1.82
C LEU A 544 13.49 -24.44 1.20
N GLU A 545 13.88 -25.53 1.86
CA GLU A 545 14.83 -26.52 1.35
C GLU A 545 14.31 -27.11 0.02
N PRO A 546 15.19 -27.38 -0.96
CA PRO A 546 14.81 -28.14 -2.13
C PRO A 546 14.18 -29.47 -1.74
N GLN A 547 13.02 -29.79 -2.31
CA GLN A 547 12.37 -31.09 -2.14
C GLN A 547 12.67 -31.96 -3.36
N GLU A 548 13.16 -33.18 -3.14
CA GLU A 548 13.43 -34.15 -4.23
C GLU A 548 12.14 -34.59 -4.93
N SER A 549 11.05 -34.68 -4.16
CA SER A 549 9.76 -35.20 -4.61
C SER A 549 8.85 -34.10 -5.17
N THR A 550 8.34 -34.32 -6.38
CA THR A 550 7.28 -33.46 -6.95
C THR A 550 5.97 -33.53 -6.16
N THR A 551 5.73 -34.63 -5.43
CA THR A 551 4.57 -34.79 -4.53
C THR A 551 4.68 -33.84 -3.33
N ALA A 552 5.86 -33.71 -2.74
CA ALA A 552 6.11 -32.77 -1.64
C ALA A 552 5.77 -31.33 -2.08
N TRP A 553 6.25 -30.91 -3.26
CA TRP A 553 5.96 -29.59 -3.82
C TRP A 553 4.47 -29.33 -4.04
N LYS A 554 3.72 -30.32 -4.55
CA LYS A 554 2.25 -30.20 -4.71
C LYS A 554 1.53 -30.03 -3.37
N LYS A 555 1.98 -30.75 -2.33
CA LYS A 555 1.42 -30.62 -0.98
C LYS A 555 1.71 -29.24 -0.38
N ILE A 556 2.93 -28.73 -0.54
CA ILE A 556 3.32 -27.38 -0.11
C ILE A 556 2.41 -26.32 -0.76
N ASP A 557 2.20 -26.40 -2.08
CA ASP A 557 1.32 -25.47 -2.80
C ASP A 557 -0.12 -25.55 -2.34
N ALA A 558 -0.63 -26.76 -2.08
CA ALA A 558 -1.98 -26.94 -1.53
C ALA A 558 -2.13 -26.30 -0.14
N VAL A 559 -1.10 -26.36 0.71
CA VAL A 559 -1.09 -25.70 2.02
C VAL A 559 -1.16 -24.18 1.87
N ILE A 560 -0.39 -23.58 0.96
CA ILE A 560 -0.46 -22.13 0.71
C ILE A 560 -1.84 -21.74 0.17
N ALA A 561 -2.33 -22.43 -0.86
CA ALA A 561 -3.62 -22.11 -1.48
C ALA A 561 -4.80 -22.18 -0.48
N LYS A 562 -4.74 -23.12 0.46
CA LYS A 562 -5.74 -23.31 1.53
C LYS A 562 -5.68 -22.21 2.60
N ASN A 563 -4.48 -21.81 3.04
CA ASN A 563 -4.30 -21.00 4.25
C ASN A 563 -4.00 -19.52 3.97
N ASP A 564 -3.30 -19.23 2.88
CA ASP A 564 -2.93 -17.88 2.47
C ASP A 564 -2.75 -17.75 0.95
N PRO A 565 -3.85 -17.64 0.19
CA PRO A 565 -3.80 -17.43 -1.26
C PRO A 565 -3.17 -16.07 -1.65
N LEU A 566 -2.90 -15.19 -0.68
CA LEU A 566 -2.24 -13.90 -0.87
C LEU A 566 -0.74 -13.93 -0.53
N CYS A 567 -0.17 -15.11 -0.21
CA CYS A 567 1.28 -15.26 -0.07
C CYS A 567 1.98 -14.91 -1.41
N ARG A 568 3.13 -14.23 -1.38
CA ARG A 568 3.89 -13.92 -2.61
C ARG A 568 4.47 -15.20 -3.23
N GLY A 569 4.85 -16.14 -2.38
CA GLY A 569 5.30 -17.46 -2.79
C GLY A 569 6.53 -17.94 -2.03
N ILE A 570 7.30 -18.78 -2.71
CA ILE A 570 8.45 -19.49 -2.16
C ILE A 570 9.71 -19.08 -2.94
N VAL A 571 10.81 -18.86 -2.22
CA VAL A 571 12.16 -18.85 -2.78
C VAL A 571 12.94 -20.07 -2.27
N LEU A 572 13.65 -20.76 -3.17
CA LEU A 572 14.50 -21.88 -2.79
C LEU A 572 15.77 -21.40 -2.10
N LEU A 573 16.19 -22.16 -1.08
CA LEU A 573 17.50 -22.00 -0.45
C LEU A 573 18.50 -23.02 -1.01
N GLY A 574 19.80 -22.75 -0.85
CA GLY A 574 20.85 -23.53 -1.50
C GLY A 574 21.56 -24.61 -0.66
N LEU A 575 21.48 -24.58 0.69
CA LEU A 575 22.18 -25.52 1.60
C LEU A 575 23.68 -25.80 1.33
N GLU A 576 24.44 -24.92 0.67
CA GLU A 576 25.81 -25.24 0.17
C GLU A 576 25.87 -26.31 -0.94
N ALA A 577 24.73 -26.69 -1.52
CA ALA A 577 24.70 -27.63 -2.62
C ALA A 577 25.53 -27.11 -3.82
N PRO A 578 26.22 -27.99 -4.55
CA PRO A 578 26.86 -27.66 -5.81
C PRO A 578 25.85 -27.05 -6.80
N ALA A 579 26.31 -26.16 -7.68
CA ALA A 579 25.45 -25.47 -8.64
C ALA A 579 24.65 -26.46 -9.51
N GLU A 580 25.24 -27.57 -9.93
CA GLU A 580 24.57 -28.60 -10.72
C GLU A 580 23.39 -29.25 -9.99
N GLU A 581 23.55 -29.53 -8.69
CA GLU A 581 22.50 -30.12 -7.86
C GLU A 581 21.35 -29.13 -7.66
N LEU A 582 21.68 -27.86 -7.40
CA LEU A 582 20.69 -26.81 -7.28
C LEU A 582 19.92 -26.60 -8.60
N ILE A 583 20.62 -26.61 -9.74
CA ILE A 583 19.99 -26.48 -11.06
C ILE A 583 19.04 -27.65 -11.33
N ARG A 584 19.42 -28.89 -11.00
CA ARG A 584 18.53 -30.05 -11.08
C ARG A 584 17.29 -29.89 -10.21
N SER A 585 17.45 -29.29 -9.02
CA SER A 585 16.31 -29.06 -8.12
C SER A 585 15.26 -28.09 -8.69
N PHE A 586 15.63 -27.20 -9.62
CA PHE A 586 14.68 -26.25 -10.23
C PHE A 586 13.58 -26.96 -11.02
N GLU A 587 13.89 -28.06 -11.70
CA GLU A 587 12.90 -28.83 -12.48
C GLU A 587 11.80 -29.41 -11.59
N ALA A 588 12.15 -29.88 -10.39
CA ALA A 588 11.18 -30.43 -9.42
C ALA A 588 10.14 -29.38 -8.99
N THR A 589 10.50 -28.09 -9.06
CA THR A 589 9.62 -26.96 -8.68
C THR A 589 8.62 -26.56 -9.76
N LEU A 590 8.67 -27.14 -10.96
CA LEU A 590 7.67 -26.90 -12.01
C LEU A 590 6.26 -27.33 -11.58
N ALA A 591 6.18 -28.32 -10.70
CA ALA A 591 4.92 -28.78 -10.13
C ALA A 591 4.32 -27.83 -9.09
N ALA A 592 5.05 -26.79 -8.66
CA ALA A 592 4.63 -25.81 -7.67
C ALA A 592 4.74 -24.37 -8.20
N PRO A 593 3.68 -23.81 -8.80
CA PRO A 593 3.62 -22.41 -9.23
C PRO A 593 3.91 -21.37 -8.15
N SER A 594 3.79 -21.71 -6.85
CA SER A 594 4.14 -20.77 -5.78
C SER A 594 5.65 -20.57 -5.66
N VAL A 595 6.50 -21.44 -6.21
CA VAL A 595 7.95 -21.22 -6.22
C VAL A 595 8.30 -20.16 -7.28
N LYS A 596 8.69 -18.96 -6.83
CA LYS A 596 8.95 -17.79 -7.68
C LYS A 596 10.43 -17.50 -7.89
N GLY A 597 11.32 -18.28 -7.29
CA GLY A 597 12.75 -18.11 -7.50
C GLY A 597 13.60 -18.73 -6.42
N PHE A 598 14.76 -18.13 -6.17
CA PHE A 598 15.74 -18.63 -5.22
C PHE A 598 16.48 -17.49 -4.53
N ALA A 599 16.98 -17.76 -3.33
CA ALA A 599 17.85 -16.88 -2.58
C ALA A 599 19.05 -17.70 -2.07
N VAL A 600 20.15 -17.65 -2.83
CA VAL A 600 21.29 -18.58 -2.68
C VAL A 600 22.58 -17.80 -2.49
N GLY A 601 23.44 -18.32 -1.61
CA GLY A 601 24.67 -17.63 -1.19
C GLY A 601 25.93 -18.44 -1.39
N ARG A 602 26.20 -19.38 -0.48
CA ARG A 602 27.49 -20.09 -0.36
C ARG A 602 27.94 -20.76 -1.67
N THR A 603 27.03 -21.32 -2.44
CA THR A 603 27.30 -21.88 -3.79
C THR A 603 27.93 -20.86 -4.75
N ILE A 604 27.65 -19.57 -4.56
CA ILE A 604 28.13 -18.46 -5.40
C ILE A 604 29.41 -17.85 -4.83
N PHE A 605 29.46 -17.55 -3.52
CA PHE A 605 30.54 -16.71 -2.98
C PHE A 605 31.64 -17.44 -2.21
N SER A 606 31.46 -18.69 -1.76
CA SER A 606 32.38 -19.31 -0.78
C SER A 606 33.83 -19.40 -1.28
N ASP A 607 34.04 -19.82 -2.53
CA ASP A 607 35.37 -19.91 -3.13
C ASP A 607 35.98 -18.52 -3.37
N ALA A 608 35.18 -17.60 -3.93
CA ALA A 608 35.57 -16.22 -4.17
C ALA A 608 35.97 -15.52 -2.86
N ALA A 609 35.23 -15.76 -1.77
CA ALA A 609 35.53 -15.20 -0.46
C ALA A 609 36.91 -15.63 0.01
N ARG A 610 37.20 -16.93 0.01
CA ARG A 610 38.51 -17.45 0.46
C ARG A 610 39.65 -16.98 -0.45
N ALA A 611 39.46 -16.99 -1.76
CA ALA A 611 40.49 -16.58 -2.72
C ALA A 611 40.78 -15.07 -2.64
N TRP A 612 39.75 -14.23 -2.57
CA TRP A 612 39.90 -12.78 -2.43
C TRP A 612 40.46 -12.38 -1.06
N MET A 613 39.98 -13.01 0.03
CA MET A 613 40.46 -12.74 1.39
C MET A 613 41.91 -13.14 1.60
N SER A 614 42.39 -14.19 0.92
CA SER A 614 43.80 -14.60 0.95
C SER A 614 44.71 -13.80 0.00
N GLY A 615 44.14 -12.86 -0.77
CA GLY A 615 44.89 -12.07 -1.75
C GLY A 615 45.16 -12.78 -3.08
N GLY A 616 44.57 -13.96 -3.29
CA GLY A 616 44.65 -14.72 -4.55
C GLY A 616 43.69 -14.23 -5.65
N MET A 617 42.77 -13.32 -5.34
CA MET A 617 41.94 -12.59 -6.31
C MET A 617 41.93 -11.10 -5.99
N ASN A 618 41.92 -10.27 -7.03
CA ASN A 618 41.60 -8.85 -6.92
C ASN A 618 40.07 -8.60 -6.94
N ASP A 619 39.66 -7.35 -6.73
CA ASP A 619 38.24 -6.97 -6.63
C ASP A 619 37.43 -7.33 -7.89
N GLU A 620 37.97 -7.04 -9.08
CA GLU A 620 37.27 -7.32 -10.35
C GLU A 620 37.17 -8.83 -10.62
N GLU A 621 38.21 -9.60 -10.28
CA GLU A 621 38.19 -11.06 -10.38
C GLU A 621 37.13 -11.68 -9.47
N ALA A 622 37.02 -11.21 -8.22
CA ALA A 622 36.00 -11.66 -7.28
C ALA A 622 34.58 -11.30 -7.75
N ILE A 623 34.39 -10.08 -8.27
CA ILE A 623 33.11 -9.64 -8.85
C ILE A 623 32.75 -10.51 -10.06
N ALA A 624 33.70 -10.75 -10.96
CA ALA A 624 33.47 -11.52 -12.18
C ALA A 624 33.14 -13.00 -11.88
N ASP A 625 33.83 -13.64 -10.92
CA ASP A 625 33.55 -15.02 -10.50
C ASP A 625 32.14 -15.15 -9.89
N MET A 626 31.81 -14.30 -8.91
CA MET A 626 30.48 -14.29 -8.29
C MET A 626 29.38 -13.99 -9.32
N ALA A 627 29.60 -13.01 -10.21
CA ALA A 627 28.65 -12.67 -11.26
C ALA A 627 28.47 -13.82 -12.27
N GLY A 628 29.54 -14.54 -12.62
CA GLY A 628 29.49 -15.71 -13.50
C GLY A 628 28.62 -16.83 -12.91
N ARG A 629 28.90 -17.20 -11.65
CA ARG A 629 28.14 -18.23 -10.92
C ARG A 629 26.68 -17.83 -10.71
N PHE A 630 26.43 -16.57 -10.32
CA PHE A 630 25.06 -16.07 -10.16
C PHE A 630 24.32 -16.05 -11.50
N ARG A 631 24.96 -15.59 -12.58
CA ARG A 631 24.39 -15.61 -13.94
C ARG A 631 24.00 -17.02 -14.36
N GLN A 632 24.86 -18.01 -14.14
CA GLN A 632 24.57 -19.41 -14.45
C GLN A 632 23.28 -19.88 -13.77
N LEU A 633 23.11 -19.61 -12.48
CA LEU A 633 21.89 -19.98 -11.75
C LEU A 633 20.66 -19.22 -12.24
N THR A 634 20.78 -17.91 -12.51
CA THR A 634 19.66 -17.10 -13.01
C THR A 634 19.20 -17.55 -14.40
N GLN A 635 20.13 -17.85 -15.30
CA GLN A 635 19.81 -18.37 -16.63
C GLN A 635 19.17 -19.75 -16.56
N ALA A 636 19.70 -20.64 -15.72
CA ALA A 636 19.08 -21.95 -15.50
C ALA A 636 17.64 -21.81 -14.99
N TRP A 637 17.41 -20.93 -14.00
CA TRP A 637 16.07 -20.68 -13.47
C TRP A 637 15.10 -20.12 -14.54
N LEU A 638 15.51 -19.08 -15.27
CA LEU A 638 14.71 -18.48 -16.33
C LEU A 638 14.37 -19.49 -17.43
N LYS A 639 15.35 -20.31 -17.83
CA LYS A 639 15.17 -21.39 -18.80
C LYS A 639 14.15 -22.43 -18.31
N THR A 640 14.28 -22.89 -17.06
CA THR A 640 13.30 -23.82 -16.46
C THR A 640 11.89 -23.23 -16.49
N ARG A 641 11.74 -21.91 -16.29
CA ARG A 641 10.44 -21.24 -16.29
C ARG A 641 9.96 -20.78 -17.68
N GLY A 642 10.74 -20.95 -18.74
CA GLY A 642 10.40 -20.48 -20.08
C GLY A 642 10.34 -18.94 -20.20
N LEU A 643 11.20 -18.24 -19.46
CA LEU A 643 11.26 -16.78 -19.35
C LEU A 643 12.54 -16.17 -19.98
N GLU A 644 13.18 -16.87 -20.92
CA GLU A 644 14.40 -16.42 -21.62
C GLU A 644 14.17 -15.22 -22.56
#